data_AF-A0A6P8I5K9-F1
#
_entry.id   AF-A0A6P8I5K9-F1
#
_cell.length_a   1.000
_cell.length_b   1.000
_cell.length_c   1.000
_cell.angle_alpha   90.00
_cell.angle_beta   90.00
_cell.angle_gamma   90.00
#
_symmetry.space_group_name_H-M   'P 1'
#
loop_
_entity.id
_entity.type
_entity.pdbx_description
1 polymer ?
#
loop_
_entity_poly.entity_id
_entity_poly.type
_entity_poly.pdbx_seq_one_letter_code
_entity_poly.pdbx_strand_id
1 'polypeptide(L)'
;MERSSGLFTQQDGSEQSVETVILPPATKRGKGTCPGQNCEFSYACRKKPSTCPKCGYYLGGNATDTVKEDTSISFATKLKVGALPENYDLYSVKISRRGRDYRCFVQVSTINDEHICYYEKCRVQRSAALISNSNSFQCEHVKTAKESSIEADVLPLSQTALPSLPFPTSMKEELREYIEKASLKKTPPIQQVSLNNYVLVCARTLRNPLGLLHLRVDAKKNKFSCGQDGSRTSTKPYRSKCVHFCLYGWATLNIQQSSIVSLIPGAQVAHNQLQYSNHDNVSSDIVQTVATHPNKAIQRNSTVQLLKKVVKIPEDATALSPIFKLIESRNAATTTLLDMMRSGKRIELHFNEVAWKTYFEPEEQECLLCSSTLSDTLNVQGSNGEGWLVTMTHILPMTCKVKKCTNGNCMAIYSYHDVQSGLFNIANKILVSLDILFLIREHVKQGVLPSHAVEAIMSMTLAKSPAAAQKINGEKRRYIEQHLFKGYWAYECLTVRNYDDCICGLCGVAPKLEVGESSYRETMSLSGVKIDWPQVQFPTDIPVDVHAFWNELENKSLEQSAFASVDLITSYEGIKIAAFIPPSQCSDTVVNTESLKTSSKTANITGFQGNTSKLAGLVQSGVLMPQSLSQYSHNDLYSLCQRCDIPVNETDSKIVLENHLELGYSYVMSGRSTCHSFTSASNYSGGKVYKMCPHQVLTASKYTVRPESARDHVDLLKSCKYWPPVYLTDIACSVAQHAECRFPALTRHVWGNKQGCFETPSLYDDPQPTSCPELQMPELQSAPTILLDSEDPLIHPTTASKERRILTARYHEKGNTHQLKSCEYHSIELCPELVPYKNCLVQSRHGNRAKDAKRKTIASLNFHHYFLYGRLMDYFSNLAIAKQQLELISKQCHEGQTIVRDKYQRFVIVCSKCFYGGHLAKDCPYNTQ
;
A
#
# COMPACT_ATOMS: atom_id res chain seq x y z
N MET A 1 23.96 -61.56 24.87
CA MET A 1 23.28 -61.76 26.15
C MET A 1 21.84 -61.30 25.94
N GLU A 2 21.03 -62.20 25.38
CA GLU A 2 19.94 -62.95 26.08
C GLU A 2 18.69 -62.07 26.21
N ARG A 3 17.69 -62.22 25.31
CA ARG A 3 16.49 -63.12 25.40
C ARG A 3 15.68 -62.82 26.68
N SER A 4 14.43 -62.38 26.63
CA SER A 4 13.20 -63.11 26.22
C SER A 4 11.99 -62.15 26.28
N SER A 5 11.08 -61.96 25.32
CA SER A 5 10.13 -62.83 24.58
C SER A 5 8.92 -63.36 25.39
N GLY A 6 7.70 -63.03 24.92
CA GLY A 6 6.40 -63.59 25.31
C GLY A 6 5.24 -62.74 24.73
N LEU A 7 4.90 -62.75 23.43
CA LEU A 7 4.35 -63.75 22.49
C LEU A 7 2.84 -64.09 22.62
N PHE A 8 2.07 -63.63 21.60
CA PHE A 8 0.97 -64.29 20.84
C PHE A 8 -0.44 -64.38 21.50
N THR A 9 -1.58 -64.20 20.80
CA THR A 9 -1.90 -64.59 19.40
C THR A 9 -3.22 -63.92 18.89
N GLN A 10 -3.23 -63.52 17.60
CA GLN A 10 -4.22 -63.74 16.50
C GLN A 10 -5.71 -63.34 16.69
N GLN A 11 -6.47 -62.81 15.72
CA GLN A 11 -6.63 -62.96 14.24
C GLN A 11 -7.60 -61.81 13.83
N ASP A 12 -7.58 -61.08 12.71
CA ASP A 12 -7.75 -61.35 11.25
C ASP A 12 -7.55 -59.98 10.55
N GLY A 13 -7.22 -59.77 9.27
CA GLY A 13 -7.11 -60.59 8.08
C GLY A 13 -6.94 -59.65 6.87
N SER A 14 -6.45 -60.23 5.77
CA SER A 14 -6.41 -59.74 4.38
C SER A 14 -5.53 -58.53 4.01
N GLU A 15 -4.44 -58.86 3.33
CA GLU A 15 -3.85 -58.10 2.24
C GLU A 15 -4.92 -57.65 1.24
N GLN A 16 -4.96 -56.34 0.97
CA GLN A 16 -5.42 -55.83 -0.31
C GLN A 16 -4.36 -54.89 -0.85
N SER A 17 -3.86 -55.27 -2.03
CA SER A 17 -3.22 -54.44 -3.04
C SER A 17 -3.58 -52.96 -2.89
N VAL A 18 -2.57 -52.12 -2.67
CA VAL A 18 -2.71 -50.67 -2.86
C VAL A 18 -2.95 -50.45 -4.36
N GLU A 19 -4.23 -50.51 -4.73
CA GLU A 19 -4.68 -50.04 -6.02
C GLU A 19 -4.31 -48.56 -6.08
N THR A 20 -3.43 -48.28 -7.03
CA THR A 20 -2.96 -46.93 -7.31
C THR A 20 -4.17 -46.15 -7.79
N VAL A 21 -4.82 -45.38 -6.93
CA VAL A 21 -5.76 -44.36 -7.39
C VAL A 21 -4.91 -43.24 -7.98
N ILE A 22 -4.61 -43.44 -9.26
CA ILE A 22 -4.18 -42.39 -10.18
C ILE A 22 -5.30 -41.35 -10.16
N LEU A 23 -5.15 -40.31 -9.34
CA LEU A 23 -5.82 -39.06 -9.64
C LEU A 23 -5.35 -38.66 -11.04
N PRO A 24 -6.25 -38.53 -12.04
CA PRO A 24 -5.83 -38.13 -13.35
C PRO A 24 -5.11 -36.81 -13.18
N PRO A 25 -3.91 -36.64 -13.78
CA PRO A 25 -3.30 -35.33 -13.78
C PRO A 25 -4.34 -34.35 -14.33
N ALA A 26 -4.41 -33.15 -13.77
CA ALA A 26 -5.07 -32.03 -14.43
C ALA A 26 -4.26 -31.68 -15.71
N THR A 27 -4.18 -32.62 -16.64
CA THR A 27 -3.72 -32.40 -17.98
C THR A 27 -4.93 -31.96 -18.78
N LYS A 28 -5.04 -30.65 -19.00
CA LYS A 28 -5.50 -30.17 -20.30
C LYS A 28 -4.45 -30.54 -21.38
N ARG A 29 -4.11 -31.82 -21.50
CA ARG A 29 -3.30 -32.42 -22.58
C ARG A 29 -4.13 -33.52 -23.24
N GLY A 30 -5.20 -33.11 -23.91
CA GLY A 30 -5.93 -33.95 -24.86
C GLY A 30 -5.88 -33.29 -26.24
N LYS A 31 -5.89 -34.11 -27.30
CA LYS A 31 -6.21 -33.65 -28.66
C LYS A 31 -7.72 -33.85 -28.86
N GLY A 32 -8.44 -32.81 -29.23
CA GLY A 32 -9.81 -32.89 -29.73
C GLY A 32 -9.79 -33.03 -31.24
N THR A 33 -10.76 -33.74 -31.82
CA THR A 33 -10.97 -33.83 -33.27
C THR A 33 -12.13 -32.94 -33.71
N CYS A 34 -12.15 -32.61 -34.99
CA CYS A 34 -13.26 -31.89 -35.60
C CYS A 34 -14.45 -32.85 -35.78
N PRO A 35 -15.67 -32.48 -35.35
CA PRO A 35 -16.85 -33.33 -35.52
C PRO A 35 -17.55 -33.13 -36.87
N GLY A 36 -16.98 -32.36 -37.81
CA GLY A 36 -17.53 -32.23 -39.16
C GLY A 36 -17.46 -33.57 -39.92
N GLN A 37 -18.52 -33.91 -40.66
CA GLN A 37 -18.57 -35.16 -41.44
C GLN A 37 -17.33 -35.27 -42.36
N ASN A 38 -16.65 -36.42 -42.29
CA ASN A 38 -15.42 -36.73 -43.02
C ASN A 38 -14.20 -35.80 -42.76
N CYS A 39 -14.13 -35.14 -41.59
CA CYS A 39 -13.00 -34.29 -41.22
C CYS A 39 -12.12 -34.87 -40.11
N GLU A 40 -10.87 -35.23 -40.43
CA GLU A 40 -9.90 -35.80 -39.48
C GLU A 40 -9.05 -34.75 -38.72
N PHE A 41 -9.40 -33.47 -38.79
CA PHE A 41 -8.58 -32.42 -38.18
C PHE A 41 -8.54 -32.57 -36.65
N SER A 42 -7.34 -32.65 -36.08
CA SER A 42 -7.14 -32.70 -34.63
C SER A 42 -6.42 -31.45 -34.10
N TYR A 43 -6.80 -30.99 -32.91
CA TYR A 43 -6.26 -29.80 -32.25
C TYR A 43 -6.03 -30.08 -30.76
N ALA A 44 -5.02 -29.45 -30.16
CA ALA A 44 -4.86 -29.54 -28.70
C ALA A 44 -6.02 -28.78 -28.01
N CYS A 45 -6.69 -29.37 -27.03
CA CYS A 45 -7.85 -28.75 -26.37
C CYS A 45 -7.54 -27.39 -25.72
N ARG A 46 -6.26 -27.13 -25.35
CA ARG A 46 -5.80 -25.83 -24.83
C ARG A 46 -5.66 -24.75 -25.92
N LYS A 47 -5.57 -25.14 -27.19
CA LYS A 47 -5.50 -24.27 -28.38
C LYS A 47 -6.62 -24.63 -29.37
N LYS A 48 -7.84 -24.83 -28.87
CA LYS A 48 -9.02 -25.08 -29.73
C LYS A 48 -9.24 -23.84 -30.61
N PRO A 49 -9.20 -23.96 -31.94
CA PRO A 49 -9.53 -22.85 -32.84
C PRO A 49 -11.04 -22.59 -32.82
N SER A 50 -11.47 -21.41 -33.27
CA SER A 50 -12.90 -21.03 -33.34
C SER A 50 -13.64 -21.82 -34.42
N THR A 51 -12.97 -22.07 -35.54
CA THR A 51 -13.46 -22.87 -36.67
C THR A 51 -12.39 -23.89 -37.06
N CYS A 52 -12.82 -25.05 -37.57
CA CYS A 52 -11.92 -26.04 -38.11
C CYS A 52 -11.28 -25.49 -39.40
N PRO A 53 -9.94 -25.41 -39.47
CA PRO A 53 -9.27 -24.88 -40.66
C PRO A 53 -9.36 -25.81 -41.88
N LYS A 54 -9.75 -27.09 -41.69
CA LYS A 54 -9.85 -28.08 -42.79
C LYS A 54 -11.24 -28.13 -43.43
N CYS A 55 -12.32 -28.08 -42.63
CA CYS A 55 -13.70 -28.21 -43.14
C CYS A 55 -14.61 -27.02 -42.78
N GLY A 56 -14.11 -26.00 -42.07
CA GLY A 56 -14.88 -24.82 -41.69
C GLY A 56 -15.85 -25.00 -40.51
N TYR A 57 -16.02 -26.22 -39.98
CA TYR A 57 -16.95 -26.49 -38.89
C TYR A 57 -16.65 -25.66 -37.62
N TYR A 58 -17.67 -25.06 -37.01
CA TYR A 58 -17.49 -24.22 -35.82
C TYR A 58 -17.13 -25.05 -34.58
N LEU A 59 -15.95 -24.78 -34.01
CA LEU A 59 -15.41 -25.50 -32.87
C LEU A 59 -15.54 -24.71 -31.55
N GLY A 60 -15.84 -23.41 -31.59
CA GLY A 60 -16.11 -22.59 -30.40
C GLY A 60 -14.90 -22.31 -29.50
N GLY A 61 -13.67 -22.46 -30.01
CA GLY A 61 -12.44 -22.08 -29.29
C GLY A 61 -11.95 -20.66 -29.61
N ASN A 62 -11.06 -20.11 -28.77
CA ASN A 62 -10.59 -18.72 -28.90
C ASN A 62 -9.13 -18.62 -29.39
N ALA A 63 -8.52 -19.72 -29.80
CA ALA A 63 -7.14 -19.73 -30.26
C ALA A 63 -7.07 -19.16 -31.69
N THR A 64 -6.64 -17.91 -31.81
CA THR A 64 -6.10 -17.37 -33.06
C THR A 64 -4.63 -17.78 -33.18
N ASP A 65 -4.16 -18.03 -34.39
CA ASP A 65 -2.79 -18.48 -34.66
C ASP A 65 -1.78 -17.57 -33.93
N THR A 66 -1.17 -18.13 -32.88
CA THR A 66 -0.05 -17.49 -32.20
C THR A 66 1.14 -17.73 -33.11
N VAL A 67 1.47 -16.73 -33.91
CA VAL A 67 2.71 -16.64 -34.67
C VAL A 67 3.86 -17.02 -33.73
N LYS A 68 4.58 -18.11 -34.05
CA LYS A 68 5.88 -18.36 -33.45
C LYS A 68 6.78 -17.23 -33.94
N GLU A 69 7.12 -16.27 -33.07
CA GLU A 69 8.15 -15.27 -33.38
C GLU A 69 9.50 -15.99 -33.59
N ASP A 70 10.24 -15.52 -34.59
CA ASP A 70 11.49 -16.06 -35.11
C ASP A 70 12.57 -16.31 -34.05
N THR A 71 13.35 -17.36 -34.27
CA THR A 71 14.58 -17.74 -33.54
C THR A 71 15.77 -16.81 -33.77
N SER A 72 15.61 -15.72 -34.54
CA SER A 72 16.67 -14.75 -34.89
C SER A 72 16.73 -13.51 -33.98
N ILE A 73 15.91 -13.43 -32.94
CA ILE A 73 15.85 -12.26 -32.05
C ILE A 73 17.08 -12.22 -31.12
N SER A 74 17.85 -11.13 -31.15
CA SER A 74 18.96 -10.86 -30.23
C SER A 74 18.49 -10.95 -28.77
N PHE A 75 19.19 -11.70 -27.91
CA PHE A 75 18.81 -11.78 -26.49
C PHE A 75 19.31 -10.58 -25.67
N ALA A 76 20.35 -9.90 -26.13
CA ALA A 76 20.82 -8.63 -25.60
C ALA A 76 21.34 -7.75 -26.73
N THR A 77 21.28 -6.42 -26.52
CA THR A 77 21.75 -5.43 -27.49
C THR A 77 22.33 -4.23 -26.74
N LYS A 78 23.60 -3.92 -26.99
CA LYS A 78 24.33 -2.79 -26.40
C LYS A 78 23.80 -1.48 -26.95
N LEU A 79 23.48 -0.54 -26.06
CA LEU A 79 22.95 0.77 -26.41
C LEU A 79 24.07 1.79 -26.63
N LYS A 80 23.88 2.72 -27.56
CA LYS A 80 24.78 3.86 -27.74
C LYS A 80 24.32 4.98 -26.80
N VAL A 81 25.06 5.26 -25.73
CA VAL A 81 24.70 6.25 -24.69
C VAL A 81 25.94 7.09 -24.38
N GLY A 82 25.81 8.42 -24.39
CA GLY A 82 26.97 9.32 -24.27
C GLY A 82 27.21 9.97 -22.90
N ALA A 83 26.42 9.64 -21.88
CA ALA A 83 26.51 10.22 -20.53
C ALA A 83 26.33 9.18 -19.41
N LEU A 84 26.88 7.98 -19.59
CA LEU A 84 27.12 7.05 -18.48
C LEU A 84 28.46 7.43 -17.81
N PRO A 85 28.67 7.10 -16.52
CA PRO A 85 30.03 7.13 -15.95
C PRO A 85 30.95 6.35 -16.89
N GLU A 86 32.18 6.83 -17.13
CA GLU A 86 33.11 6.36 -18.20
C GLU A 86 33.41 4.84 -18.22
N ASN A 87 32.91 4.10 -17.23
CA ASN A 87 33.27 2.72 -16.92
C ASN A 87 32.09 1.74 -17.05
N TYR A 88 30.99 2.09 -17.71
CA TYR A 88 29.79 1.26 -17.77
C TYR A 88 29.15 1.19 -19.16
N ASP A 89 28.85 -0.04 -19.59
CA ASP A 89 28.04 -0.34 -20.77
C ASP A 89 26.58 -0.63 -20.39
N LEU A 90 25.64 -0.17 -21.23
CA LEU A 90 24.21 -0.38 -21.02
C LEU A 90 23.61 -1.25 -22.13
N TYR A 91 22.84 -2.26 -21.74
CA TYR A 91 22.23 -3.25 -22.63
C TYR A 91 20.71 -3.27 -22.50
N SER A 92 20.04 -3.56 -23.61
CA SER A 92 18.63 -3.92 -23.69
C SER A 92 18.50 -5.43 -23.83
N VAL A 93 18.05 -6.11 -22.76
CA VAL A 93 18.10 -7.57 -22.61
C VAL A 93 16.70 -8.17 -22.57
N LYS A 94 16.46 -9.23 -23.32
CA LYS A 94 15.19 -9.97 -23.33
C LYS A 94 14.95 -10.66 -21.98
N ILE A 95 13.79 -10.38 -21.37
CA ILE A 95 13.45 -10.81 -20.01
C ILE A 95 13.22 -12.32 -19.92
N SER A 96 12.64 -12.92 -20.97
CA SER A 96 12.34 -14.35 -21.01
C SER A 96 12.86 -14.95 -22.31
N ARG A 97 13.58 -16.07 -22.21
CA ARG A 97 14.01 -16.82 -23.40
C ARG A 97 12.83 -17.29 -24.26
N ARG A 98 11.68 -17.55 -23.63
CA ARG A 98 10.45 -18.03 -24.29
C ARG A 98 9.35 -16.97 -24.22
N GLY A 99 8.64 -16.81 -25.33
CA GLY A 99 7.52 -15.88 -25.44
C GLY A 99 7.92 -14.53 -26.05
N ARG A 100 7.04 -13.56 -25.85
CA ARG A 100 7.12 -12.22 -26.46
C ARG A 100 8.44 -11.53 -26.10
N ASP A 101 9.00 -10.78 -27.05
CA ASP A 101 10.23 -10.00 -26.85
C ASP A 101 10.02 -8.77 -25.97
N TYR A 102 9.87 -9.02 -24.68
CA TYR A 102 9.89 -8.01 -23.63
C TYR A 102 11.29 -7.86 -23.08
N ARG A 103 11.75 -6.62 -22.90
CA ARG A 103 13.15 -6.32 -22.58
C ARG A 103 13.29 -5.46 -21.32
N CYS A 104 14.39 -5.63 -20.60
CA CYS A 104 14.81 -4.81 -19.46
C CYS A 104 16.17 -4.17 -19.75
N PHE A 105 16.60 -3.23 -18.91
CA PHE A 105 17.94 -2.66 -18.98
C PHE A 105 18.91 -3.44 -18.08
N VAL A 106 20.14 -3.62 -18.54
CA VAL A 106 21.24 -4.20 -17.77
C VAL A 106 22.48 -3.33 -17.96
N GLN A 107 23.07 -2.90 -16.86
CA GLN A 107 24.31 -2.14 -16.84
C GLN A 107 25.45 -3.05 -16.39
N VAL A 108 26.59 -3.02 -17.10
CA VAL A 108 27.76 -3.85 -16.82
C VAL A 108 28.98 -2.95 -16.79
N SER A 109 29.79 -3.06 -15.74
CA SER A 109 31.05 -2.33 -15.64
C SER A 109 32.06 -2.85 -16.65
N THR A 110 32.85 -1.95 -17.23
CA THR A 110 33.93 -2.28 -18.17
C THR A 110 35.26 -2.53 -17.46
N ILE A 111 35.37 -2.20 -16.17
CA ILE A 111 36.63 -2.25 -15.39
C ILE A 111 36.61 -3.36 -14.33
N ASN A 112 35.44 -3.69 -13.80
CA ASN A 112 35.29 -4.69 -12.74
C ASN A 112 34.05 -5.58 -13.01
N ASP A 113 33.81 -6.56 -12.14
CA ASP A 113 32.67 -7.48 -12.29
C ASP A 113 31.31 -6.90 -11.84
N GLU A 114 31.25 -5.60 -11.52
CA GLU A 114 30.04 -4.93 -11.08
C GLU A 114 29.01 -4.85 -12.22
N HIS A 115 27.74 -5.06 -11.86
CA HIS A 115 26.65 -5.05 -12.80
C HIS A 115 25.33 -4.77 -12.10
N ILE A 116 24.36 -4.25 -12.84
CA ILE A 116 23.01 -3.92 -12.38
C ILE A 116 22.00 -4.47 -13.38
N CYS A 117 21.18 -5.41 -12.93
CA CYS A 117 19.98 -5.78 -13.68
C CYS A 117 18.81 -4.95 -13.18
N TYR A 118 18.20 -4.13 -14.06
CA TYR A 118 17.04 -3.31 -13.70
C TYR A 118 15.73 -4.12 -13.68
N TYR A 119 15.77 -5.43 -13.96
CA TYR A 119 14.60 -6.28 -13.81
C TYR A 119 14.27 -6.49 -12.33
N GLU A 120 13.12 -5.96 -11.90
CA GLU A 120 12.66 -5.97 -10.51
C GLU A 120 12.79 -7.34 -9.82
N LYS A 121 12.44 -8.43 -10.51
CA LYS A 121 12.52 -9.78 -9.94
C LYS A 121 13.96 -10.20 -9.65
N CYS A 122 14.90 -9.90 -10.56
CA CYS A 122 16.31 -10.20 -10.34
C CYS A 122 16.88 -9.35 -9.20
N ARG A 123 16.40 -8.12 -9.00
CA ARG A 123 16.79 -7.27 -7.88
C ARG A 123 16.40 -7.87 -6.53
N VAL A 124 15.13 -8.25 -6.36
CA VAL A 124 14.62 -8.90 -5.13
C VAL A 124 15.41 -10.17 -4.82
N GLN A 125 15.64 -10.99 -5.85
CA GLN A 125 16.38 -12.23 -5.76
C GLN A 125 17.86 -12.04 -5.40
N ARG A 126 18.52 -11.03 -5.96
CA ARG A 126 19.89 -10.65 -5.60
C ARG A 126 19.98 -10.20 -4.14
N SER A 127 19.09 -9.31 -3.71
CA SER A 127 19.08 -8.78 -2.34
C SER A 127 18.92 -9.90 -1.32
N ALA A 128 17.99 -10.85 -1.55
CA ALA A 128 17.80 -11.99 -0.66
C ALA A 128 19.02 -12.90 -0.58
N ALA A 129 19.68 -13.19 -1.72
CA ALA A 129 20.91 -13.98 -1.74
C ALA A 129 22.06 -13.30 -0.95
N LEU A 130 22.22 -11.99 -1.12
CA LEU A 130 23.20 -11.19 -0.35
C LEU A 130 22.91 -11.20 1.15
N ILE A 131 21.64 -11.01 1.55
CA ILE A 131 21.21 -11.08 2.95
C ILE A 131 21.49 -12.46 3.56
N SER A 132 21.36 -13.52 2.74
CA SER A 132 21.54 -14.91 3.16
C SER A 132 22.99 -15.40 3.12
N ASN A 133 23.94 -14.53 2.73
CA ASN A 133 25.32 -14.88 2.45
C ASN A 133 25.44 -16.07 1.48
N SER A 134 24.56 -16.10 0.47
CA SER A 134 24.52 -17.17 -0.54
C SER A 134 25.20 -16.72 -1.83
N ASN A 135 26.17 -17.50 -2.29
CA ASN A 135 26.80 -17.31 -3.60
C ASN A 135 25.97 -17.88 -4.77
N SER A 136 24.74 -18.37 -4.51
CA SER A 136 23.95 -19.11 -5.50
C SER A 136 23.25 -18.26 -6.54
N PHE A 137 23.14 -16.93 -6.35
CA PHE A 137 22.42 -16.09 -7.29
C PHE A 137 23.28 -15.72 -8.51
N GLN A 138 22.88 -16.23 -9.67
CA GLN A 138 23.40 -15.79 -10.97
C GLN A 138 22.27 -15.16 -11.78
N CYS A 139 22.48 -13.93 -12.25
CA CYS A 139 21.51 -13.25 -13.10
C CYS A 139 21.72 -13.64 -14.58
N GLU A 140 20.76 -14.38 -15.14
CA GLU A 140 20.79 -14.77 -16.55
C GLU A 140 20.81 -13.55 -17.50
N HIS A 141 20.16 -12.44 -17.14
CA HIS A 141 20.18 -11.22 -17.95
C HIS A 141 21.57 -10.58 -18.01
N VAL A 142 22.31 -10.61 -16.89
CA VAL A 142 23.69 -10.10 -16.82
C VAL A 142 24.63 -10.98 -17.63
N LYS A 143 24.49 -12.30 -17.50
CA LYS A 143 25.23 -13.26 -18.32
C LYS A 143 25.01 -12.99 -19.81
N THR A 144 23.74 -12.85 -20.22
CA THR A 144 23.37 -12.57 -21.61
C THR A 144 23.92 -11.22 -22.10
N ALA A 145 23.96 -10.20 -21.24
CA ALA A 145 24.56 -8.91 -21.57
C ALA A 145 26.08 -9.00 -21.79
N LYS A 146 26.81 -9.65 -20.88
CA LYS A 146 28.26 -9.87 -20.98
C LYS A 146 28.65 -10.67 -22.23
N GLU A 147 27.81 -11.61 -22.65
CA GLU A 147 28.03 -12.45 -23.84
C GLU A 147 27.64 -11.76 -25.17
N SER A 148 27.01 -10.57 -25.13
CA SER A 148 26.46 -9.93 -26.33
C SER A 148 27.42 -8.94 -26.98
N SER A 149 27.70 -9.15 -28.26
CA SER A 149 28.45 -8.23 -29.14
C SER A 149 27.57 -7.37 -30.06
N ILE A 150 26.24 -7.52 -29.98
CA ILE A 150 25.29 -6.81 -30.87
C ILE A 150 25.06 -5.39 -30.36
N GLU A 151 25.23 -4.39 -31.22
CA GLU A 151 24.92 -2.98 -30.93
C GLU A 151 23.56 -2.55 -31.47
N ALA A 152 22.99 -1.49 -30.87
CA ALA A 152 21.72 -0.91 -31.30
C ALA A 152 21.88 -0.03 -32.55
N ASP A 153 20.87 -0.11 -33.43
CA ASP A 153 20.81 0.69 -34.65
C ASP A 153 20.15 2.03 -34.38
N VAL A 154 20.83 3.14 -34.70
CA VAL A 154 20.29 4.49 -34.47
C VAL A 154 19.35 4.87 -35.62
N LEU A 155 18.11 5.27 -35.30
CA LEU A 155 17.18 5.77 -36.31
C LEU A 155 17.33 7.30 -36.46
N PRO A 156 17.70 7.82 -37.64
CA PRO A 156 17.91 9.25 -37.83
C PRO A 156 16.56 10.02 -37.83
N LEU A 157 16.55 11.20 -37.22
CA LEU A 157 15.40 12.12 -37.23
C LEU A 157 15.71 13.32 -38.13
N SER A 158 14.90 13.53 -39.18
CA SER A 158 15.00 14.73 -40.01
C SER A 158 14.30 15.91 -39.34
N GLN A 159 15.08 16.85 -38.77
CA GLN A 159 14.55 18.05 -38.11
C GLN A 159 13.75 18.96 -39.07
N THR A 160 14.09 18.95 -40.37
CA THR A 160 13.40 19.73 -41.40
C THR A 160 11.99 19.21 -41.69
N ALA A 161 11.68 17.95 -41.33
CA ALA A 161 10.37 17.34 -41.52
C ALA A 161 9.38 17.61 -40.37
N LEU A 162 9.83 18.13 -39.21
CA LEU A 162 8.96 18.34 -38.04
C LEU A 162 7.77 19.29 -38.30
N PRO A 163 7.94 20.42 -39.03
CA PRO A 163 6.82 21.30 -39.35
C PRO A 163 5.74 20.64 -40.21
N SER A 164 6.13 19.74 -41.12
CA SER A 164 5.24 19.05 -42.07
C SER A 164 4.56 17.80 -41.50
N LEU A 165 4.84 17.41 -40.25
CA LEU A 165 4.18 16.27 -39.61
C LEU A 165 2.69 16.56 -39.31
N PRO A 166 1.78 15.58 -39.47
CA PRO A 166 0.34 15.74 -39.19
C PRO A 166 0.02 15.65 -37.69
N PHE A 167 0.80 16.33 -36.85
CA PHE A 167 0.61 16.36 -35.39
C PHE A 167 0.15 17.75 -34.90
N PRO A 168 -0.65 17.82 -33.82
CA PRO A 168 -1.02 19.08 -33.18
C PRO A 168 0.20 19.88 -32.71
N THR A 169 0.09 21.21 -32.66
CA THR A 169 1.18 22.12 -32.26
C THR A 169 1.78 21.75 -30.89
N SER A 170 0.94 21.46 -29.90
CA SER A 170 1.39 21.03 -28.56
C SER A 170 2.21 19.74 -28.56
N MET A 171 1.93 18.81 -29.48
CA MET A 171 2.69 17.57 -29.62
C MET A 171 4.01 17.78 -30.36
N LYS A 172 4.06 18.73 -31.31
CA LYS A 172 5.30 19.13 -31.99
C LYS A 172 6.27 19.81 -31.01
N GLU A 173 5.76 20.62 -30.09
CA GLU A 173 6.54 21.22 -29.00
C GLU A 173 7.13 20.15 -28.07
N GLU A 174 6.31 19.17 -27.65
CA GLU A 174 6.79 18.06 -26.83
C GLU A 174 7.88 17.24 -27.55
N LEU A 175 7.74 16.98 -28.86
CA LEU A 175 8.77 16.28 -29.65
C LEU A 175 10.08 17.07 -29.76
N ARG A 176 10.05 18.42 -29.79
CA ARG A 176 11.27 19.25 -29.77
C ARG A 176 12.01 19.11 -28.45
N GLU A 177 11.27 19.14 -27.34
CA GLU A 177 11.84 18.99 -25.99
C GLU A 177 12.56 17.63 -25.83
N TYR A 178 12.04 16.57 -26.47
CA TYR A 178 12.68 15.25 -26.47
C TYR A 178 14.02 15.23 -27.21
N ILE A 179 14.14 15.95 -28.33
CA ILE A 179 15.40 16.06 -29.09
C ILE A 179 16.43 16.86 -28.30
N GLU A 180 16.03 17.97 -27.70
CA GLU A 180 16.92 18.79 -26.89
C GLU A 180 17.50 17.99 -25.71
N LYS A 181 16.67 17.19 -25.04
CA LYS A 181 17.11 16.27 -23.98
C LYS A 181 18.05 15.17 -24.47
N ALA A 182 17.80 14.62 -25.65
CA ALA A 182 18.67 13.61 -26.27
C ALA A 182 20.06 14.19 -26.56
N SER A 183 20.11 15.42 -27.10
CA SER A 183 21.35 16.17 -27.33
C SER A 183 22.10 16.45 -26.03
N LEU A 184 21.41 16.91 -24.96
CA LEU A 184 22.02 17.16 -23.65
C LEU A 184 22.67 15.90 -23.05
N LYS A 185 22.04 14.74 -23.26
CA LYS A 185 22.55 13.43 -22.79
C LYS A 185 23.57 12.79 -23.74
N LYS A 186 23.93 13.44 -24.85
CA LYS A 186 24.74 12.85 -25.93
C LYS A 186 24.24 11.45 -26.34
N THR A 187 22.93 11.21 -26.29
CA THR A 187 22.30 9.90 -26.48
C THR A 187 21.33 9.98 -27.65
N PRO A 188 21.37 9.07 -28.64
CA PRO A 188 20.46 9.10 -29.76
C PRO A 188 18.98 9.03 -29.30
N PRO A 189 18.08 9.87 -29.89
CA PRO A 189 16.70 10.01 -29.45
C PRO A 189 15.88 8.72 -29.61
N ILE A 190 16.22 7.89 -30.59
CA ILE A 190 15.60 6.60 -30.85
C ILE A 190 16.63 5.61 -31.40
N GLN A 191 16.62 4.39 -30.86
CA GLN A 191 17.51 3.30 -31.27
C GLN A 191 16.71 2.00 -31.37
N GLN A 192 16.89 1.23 -32.43
CA GLN A 192 16.29 -0.08 -32.58
C GLN A 192 17.15 -1.13 -31.87
N VAL A 193 16.51 -1.96 -31.04
CA VAL A 193 17.18 -3.02 -30.26
C VAL A 193 16.73 -4.42 -30.66
N SER A 194 15.62 -4.51 -31.41
CA SER A 194 15.12 -5.73 -32.04
C SER A 194 14.19 -5.36 -33.17
N LEU A 195 13.73 -6.33 -33.96
CA LEU A 195 12.77 -6.12 -35.04
C LEU A 195 11.56 -5.25 -34.64
N ASN A 196 11.00 -5.48 -33.46
CA ASN A 196 9.77 -4.84 -32.98
C ASN A 196 9.96 -4.02 -31.71
N ASN A 197 11.20 -3.82 -31.25
CA ASN A 197 11.51 -3.08 -30.02
C ASN A 197 12.51 -1.97 -30.27
N TYR A 198 12.23 -0.82 -29.68
CA TYR A 198 12.98 0.41 -29.79
C TYR A 198 13.25 0.95 -28.39
N VAL A 199 14.36 1.64 -28.20
CA VAL A 199 14.68 2.41 -27.01
C VAL A 199 14.62 3.88 -27.37
N LEU A 200 13.87 4.64 -26.59
CA LEU A 200 13.65 6.07 -26.78
C LEU A 200 14.25 6.83 -25.62
N VAL A 201 14.89 7.98 -25.89
CA VAL A 201 15.18 8.95 -24.83
C VAL A 201 13.87 9.59 -24.41
N CYS A 202 13.66 9.75 -23.12
CA CYS A 202 12.55 10.54 -22.60
C CYS A 202 12.99 11.43 -21.44
N ALA A 203 12.06 12.25 -20.97
CA ALA A 203 12.26 12.98 -19.72
C ALA A 203 12.70 11.99 -18.63
N ARG A 204 13.78 12.32 -17.91
CA ARG A 204 14.05 11.67 -16.63
C ARG A 204 12.83 12.00 -15.77
N THR A 205 12.06 10.97 -15.53
CA THR A 205 10.98 11.06 -14.56
C THR A 205 11.41 10.16 -13.43
N LEU A 206 10.83 10.38 -12.26
CA LEU A 206 11.14 9.56 -11.11
C LEU A 206 10.64 8.09 -11.28
N ARG A 207 9.90 7.79 -12.37
CA ARG A 207 9.51 6.45 -12.89
C ARG A 207 10.28 6.02 -14.15
N ASN A 208 11.33 6.75 -14.53
CA ASN A 208 12.23 6.39 -15.62
C ASN A 208 13.57 7.11 -15.41
N PRO A 209 14.44 6.55 -14.56
CA PRO A 209 15.64 7.21 -14.08
C PRO A 209 16.77 7.27 -15.11
N LEU A 210 16.88 6.23 -15.93
CA LEU A 210 17.75 6.24 -17.12
C LEU A 210 17.27 7.33 -18.11
N GLY A 211 15.97 7.68 -18.04
CA GLY A 211 15.27 8.48 -19.04
C GLY A 211 15.39 7.81 -20.40
N LEU A 212 15.28 6.47 -20.39
CA LEU A 212 15.29 5.57 -21.54
C LEU A 212 14.08 4.65 -21.43
N LEU A 213 13.34 4.46 -22.51
CA LEU A 213 12.08 3.71 -22.48
C LEU A 213 12.04 2.69 -23.60
N HIS A 214 11.59 1.47 -23.31
CA HIS A 214 11.29 0.48 -24.34
C HIS A 214 9.92 0.78 -24.97
N LEU A 215 9.92 1.00 -26.28
CA LEU A 215 8.74 1.00 -27.13
C LEU A 215 8.72 -0.30 -27.93
N ARG A 216 7.67 -1.10 -27.73
CA ARG A 216 7.38 -2.26 -28.57
C ARG A 216 6.20 -1.97 -29.49
N VAL A 217 6.37 -2.24 -30.77
CA VAL A 217 5.33 -2.11 -31.78
C VAL A 217 4.94 -3.52 -32.24
N ASP A 218 3.65 -3.82 -32.29
CA ASP A 218 3.18 -5.12 -32.77
C ASP A 218 3.49 -5.30 -34.27
N ALA A 219 3.62 -6.54 -34.74
CA ALA A 219 3.98 -6.85 -36.13
C ALA A 219 2.99 -6.24 -37.15
N LYS A 220 1.71 -6.11 -36.76
CA LYS A 220 0.65 -5.47 -37.56
C LYS A 220 0.65 -3.95 -37.47
N LYS A 221 1.59 -3.33 -36.75
CA LYS A 221 1.75 -1.89 -36.51
C LYS A 221 0.50 -1.14 -35.99
N ASN A 222 -0.49 -1.86 -35.48
CA ASN A 222 -1.78 -1.30 -35.03
C ASN A 222 -1.89 -1.19 -33.49
N LYS A 223 -0.92 -1.75 -32.78
CA LYS A 223 -0.84 -1.81 -31.33
C LYS A 223 0.59 -1.56 -30.89
N PHE A 224 0.76 -0.90 -29.76
CA PHE A 224 2.08 -0.70 -29.17
C PHE A 224 2.02 -0.73 -27.64
N SER A 225 3.18 -0.93 -27.02
CA SER A 225 3.38 -0.81 -25.58
C SER A 225 4.65 -0.02 -25.32
N CYS A 226 4.58 1.00 -24.46
CA CYS A 226 5.70 1.85 -24.08
C CYS A 226 5.89 1.78 -22.56
N GLY A 227 7.07 1.42 -22.05
CA GLY A 227 7.32 1.34 -20.60
C GLY A 227 8.79 1.10 -20.25
N GLN A 228 9.17 1.40 -19.00
CA GLN A 228 10.56 1.28 -18.52
C GLN A 228 11.06 -0.17 -18.45
N ASP A 229 10.20 -1.11 -18.06
CA ASP A 229 10.61 -2.49 -17.76
C ASP A 229 10.24 -3.49 -18.84
N GLY A 230 9.78 -3.03 -20.02
CA GLY A 230 9.27 -3.86 -21.11
C GLY A 230 8.18 -4.86 -20.73
N SER A 231 7.80 -5.01 -19.47
CA SER A 231 6.89 -6.01 -18.96
C SER A 231 5.67 -5.31 -18.36
N ARG A 232 4.50 -5.60 -18.95
CA ARG A 232 3.17 -5.24 -18.46
C ARG A 232 2.67 -3.79 -18.62
N THR A 233 3.07 -3.04 -19.63
CA THR A 233 2.22 -1.90 -20.05
C THR A 233 1.03 -2.40 -20.85
N SER A 234 -0.17 -1.87 -20.55
CA SER A 234 -1.40 -2.24 -21.27
C SER A 234 -1.22 -1.91 -22.75
N THR A 235 -1.49 -2.90 -23.60
CA THR A 235 -1.40 -2.72 -25.06
C THR A 235 -2.34 -1.61 -25.48
N LYS A 236 -1.81 -0.52 -26.03
CA LYS A 236 -2.61 0.62 -26.48
C LYS A 236 -2.95 0.47 -27.96
N PRO A 237 -4.15 0.90 -28.39
CA PRO A 237 -4.45 1.01 -29.81
C PRO A 237 -3.64 2.15 -30.44
N TYR A 238 -3.34 2.03 -31.74
CA TYR A 238 -2.66 3.06 -32.54
C TYR A 238 -3.30 4.47 -32.43
N ARG A 239 -4.62 4.56 -32.22
CA ARG A 239 -5.35 5.84 -32.04
C ARG A 239 -5.08 6.56 -30.71
N SER A 240 -4.25 6.02 -29.82
CA SER A 240 -3.89 6.70 -28.57
C SER A 240 -2.89 7.83 -28.82
N LYS A 241 -3.14 9.02 -28.24
CA LYS A 241 -2.28 10.22 -28.34
C LYS A 241 -0.96 10.07 -27.57
N CYS A 242 -0.15 9.06 -27.89
CA CYS A 242 1.10 8.77 -27.19
C CYS A 242 2.31 9.33 -27.94
N VAL A 243 3.03 10.27 -27.31
CA VAL A 243 4.17 10.97 -27.91
C VAL A 243 5.31 10.03 -28.28
N HIS A 244 5.58 8.99 -27.48
CA HIS A 244 6.58 7.96 -27.78
C HIS A 244 6.31 7.23 -29.11
N PHE A 245 5.04 6.98 -29.43
CA PHE A 245 4.67 6.31 -30.68
C PHE A 245 4.76 7.28 -31.87
N CYS A 246 4.42 8.55 -31.67
CA CYS A 246 4.61 9.61 -32.67
C CYS A 246 6.09 9.83 -33.00
N LEU A 247 6.99 9.74 -32.01
CA LEU A 247 8.44 9.81 -32.21
C LEU A 247 8.95 8.64 -33.06
N TYR A 248 8.48 7.42 -32.81
CA TYR A 248 8.73 6.27 -33.68
C TYR A 248 8.15 6.47 -35.09
N GLY A 249 6.93 6.98 -35.19
CA GLY A 249 6.31 7.33 -36.46
C GLY A 249 7.21 8.28 -37.25
N TRP A 250 7.66 9.37 -36.64
CA TRP A 250 8.57 10.34 -37.25
C TRP A 250 9.88 9.71 -37.74
N ALA A 251 10.53 8.89 -36.92
CA ALA A 251 11.76 8.20 -37.28
C ALA A 251 11.62 7.21 -38.45
N THR A 252 10.39 6.74 -38.71
CA THR A 252 10.11 5.72 -39.74
C THR A 252 9.40 6.26 -40.98
N LEU A 253 9.18 7.59 -41.05
CA LEU A 253 8.49 8.25 -42.17
C LEU A 253 9.19 8.10 -43.53
N ASN A 254 10.48 7.76 -43.56
CA ASN A 254 11.22 7.54 -44.80
C ASN A 254 11.16 6.10 -45.33
N ILE A 255 10.37 5.20 -44.73
CA ILE A 255 10.35 3.78 -45.13
C ILE A 255 9.05 3.35 -45.84
N GLN A 256 7.93 4.09 -45.75
CA GLN A 256 6.74 3.78 -46.56
C GLN A 256 5.96 5.03 -46.95
N GLN A 257 6.23 5.55 -48.16
CA GLN A 257 5.28 6.43 -48.86
C GLN A 257 4.07 5.58 -49.28
N SER A 258 3.02 5.56 -48.44
CA SER A 258 1.62 5.65 -48.89
C SER A 258 0.66 5.50 -47.71
N SER A 259 -0.27 6.46 -47.61
CA SER A 259 -1.58 6.36 -46.95
C SER A 259 -1.67 6.71 -45.46
N ILE A 260 -1.53 8.00 -45.13
CA ILE A 260 -2.17 8.61 -43.95
C ILE A 260 -3.14 9.69 -44.44
N VAL A 261 -4.29 9.26 -44.96
CA VAL A 261 -5.47 10.11 -45.15
C VAL A 261 -6.67 9.34 -44.60
N SER A 262 -6.88 9.45 -43.29
CA SER A 262 -8.16 9.18 -42.60
C SER A 262 -7.98 9.35 -41.09
N LEU A 263 -7.67 10.58 -40.68
CA LEU A 263 -7.62 10.96 -39.27
C LEU A 263 -8.35 12.30 -39.14
N ILE A 264 -9.67 12.23 -38.88
CA ILE A 264 -10.50 13.09 -38.00
C ILE A 264 -11.98 12.88 -38.42
N PRO A 265 -12.84 12.48 -37.47
CA PRO A 265 -14.09 13.23 -37.23
C PRO A 265 -14.05 13.73 -35.78
N GLY A 266 -14.21 15.02 -35.50
CA GLY A 266 -15.44 15.77 -35.71
C GLY A 266 -16.23 15.72 -34.39
N ALA A 267 -15.86 16.57 -33.43
CA ALA A 267 -16.56 16.69 -32.15
C ALA A 267 -17.77 17.61 -32.31
N GLN A 268 -18.98 17.09 -32.07
CA GLN A 268 -20.15 17.93 -31.81
C GLN A 268 -20.38 18.01 -30.30
N VAL A 269 -20.37 19.24 -29.80
CA VAL A 269 -20.71 19.62 -28.43
C VAL A 269 -22.21 19.90 -28.40
N ALA A 270 -22.96 19.12 -27.63
CA ALA A 270 -24.33 19.46 -27.25
C ALA A 270 -24.31 20.09 -25.85
N HIS A 271 -24.68 21.37 -25.79
CA HIS A 271 -25.02 22.09 -24.56
C HIS A 271 -26.39 21.62 -24.08
N ASN A 272 -26.51 21.22 -22.83
CA ASN A 272 -27.79 21.25 -22.11
C ASN A 272 -27.54 21.83 -20.71
N GLN A 273 -28.06 23.03 -20.52
CA GLN A 273 -28.20 23.70 -19.23
C GLN A 273 -29.36 23.07 -18.46
N LEU A 274 -29.14 22.74 -17.19
CA LEU A 274 -30.23 22.57 -16.22
C LEU A 274 -29.88 23.41 -14.98
N GLN A 275 -30.75 24.40 -14.76
CA GLN A 275 -30.79 25.28 -13.62
C GLN A 275 -31.17 24.49 -12.36
N TYR A 276 -30.51 24.78 -11.24
CA TYR A 276 -30.98 24.40 -9.91
C TYR A 276 -31.37 25.66 -9.15
N SER A 277 -32.62 25.71 -8.72
CA SER A 277 -33.18 26.75 -7.85
C SER A 277 -32.93 26.42 -6.38
N ASN A 278 -32.65 27.48 -5.62
CA ASN A 278 -32.53 27.49 -4.16
C ASN A 278 -33.87 27.23 -3.49
N HIS A 279 -33.87 26.48 -2.40
CA HIS A 279 -34.81 26.68 -1.30
C HIS A 279 -34.12 26.36 0.03
N ASP A 280 -33.95 27.40 0.82
CA ASP A 280 -33.73 27.34 2.26
C ASP A 280 -35.01 26.90 2.96
N ASN A 281 -34.90 26.03 3.97
CA ASN A 281 -35.47 26.34 5.29
C ASN A 281 -34.91 25.42 6.37
N VAL A 282 -34.48 26.08 7.45
CA VAL A 282 -33.91 25.56 8.68
C VAL A 282 -35.06 25.28 9.66
N SER A 283 -35.02 24.12 10.33
CA SER A 283 -35.59 23.98 11.67
C SER A 283 -34.59 23.25 12.56
N SER A 284 -34.25 23.92 13.65
CA SER A 284 -33.39 23.52 14.74
C SER A 284 -34.17 22.71 15.77
N ASP A 285 -33.68 21.54 16.15
CA ASP A 285 -34.03 20.94 17.44
C ASP A 285 -32.77 20.47 18.18
N ILE A 286 -32.68 20.93 19.42
CA ILE A 286 -31.59 20.77 20.37
C ILE A 286 -31.71 19.37 21.00
N VAL A 287 -30.67 18.54 20.86
CA VAL A 287 -30.59 17.25 21.57
C VAL A 287 -29.71 17.42 22.80
N GLN A 288 -30.35 17.34 23.98
CA GLN A 288 -29.70 17.18 25.28
C GLN A 288 -28.99 15.82 25.36
N THR A 289 -27.75 15.86 25.85
CA THR A 289 -26.93 14.69 26.19
C THR A 289 -27.52 13.97 27.42
N VAL A 290 -27.99 12.74 27.22
CA VAL A 290 -28.43 11.86 28.31
C VAL A 290 -27.27 10.97 28.74
N ALA A 291 -26.87 11.06 30.01
CA ALA A 291 -25.90 10.18 30.63
C ALA A 291 -26.39 8.72 30.58
N THR A 292 -25.55 7.81 30.11
CA THR A 292 -25.89 6.38 30.02
C THR A 292 -25.78 5.71 31.40
N HIS A 293 -26.80 4.92 31.77
CA HIS A 293 -26.82 4.18 33.03
C HIS A 293 -25.66 3.15 33.12
N PRO A 294 -24.99 3.02 34.27
CA PRO A 294 -23.77 2.21 34.43
C PRO A 294 -23.94 0.73 34.05
N ASN A 295 -25.13 0.16 34.25
CA ASN A 295 -25.42 -1.24 33.90
C ASN A 295 -25.37 -1.53 32.38
N LYS A 296 -25.66 -0.55 31.51
CA LYS A 296 -25.60 -0.75 30.04
C LYS A 296 -24.16 -0.79 29.53
N ALA A 297 -23.27 0.01 30.11
CA ALA A 297 -21.86 0.05 29.72
C ALA A 297 -21.15 -1.27 30.05
N ILE A 298 -21.38 -1.81 31.25
CA ILE A 298 -20.83 -3.11 31.68
C ILE A 298 -21.27 -4.23 30.74
N GLN A 299 -22.57 -4.28 30.40
CA GLN A 299 -23.11 -5.25 29.46
C GLN A 299 -22.48 -5.13 28.06
N ARG A 300 -22.36 -3.90 27.52
CA ARG A 300 -21.75 -3.67 26.20
C ARG A 300 -20.30 -4.15 26.18
N ASN A 301 -19.50 -3.72 27.15
CA ASN A 301 -18.09 -4.10 27.25
C ASN A 301 -17.91 -5.62 27.37
N SER A 302 -18.66 -6.27 28.26
CA SER A 302 -18.57 -7.72 28.45
C SER A 302 -19.05 -8.48 27.20
N THR A 303 -20.07 -8.00 26.49
CA THR A 303 -20.55 -8.62 25.24
C THR A 303 -19.50 -8.50 24.12
N VAL A 304 -18.84 -7.36 23.98
CA VAL A 304 -17.76 -7.18 23.00
C VAL A 304 -16.54 -8.04 23.34
N GLN A 305 -16.16 -8.13 24.63
CA GLN A 305 -15.10 -9.02 25.08
C GLN A 305 -15.42 -10.50 24.80
N LEU A 306 -16.66 -10.91 25.04
CA LEU A 306 -17.13 -12.26 24.68
C LEU A 306 -16.99 -12.50 23.18
N LEU A 307 -17.45 -11.55 22.35
CA LEU A 307 -17.36 -11.67 20.89
C LEU A 307 -15.92 -11.85 20.41
N LYS A 308 -14.97 -11.05 20.92
CA LYS A 308 -13.53 -11.21 20.61
C LYS A 308 -12.96 -12.56 21.06
N LYS A 309 -13.49 -13.14 22.15
CA LYS A 309 -13.05 -14.44 22.68
C LYS A 309 -13.55 -15.61 21.84
N VAL A 310 -14.83 -15.58 21.45
CA VAL A 310 -15.53 -16.68 20.79
C VAL A 310 -15.31 -16.67 19.27
N VAL A 311 -15.22 -15.49 18.65
CA VAL A 311 -15.16 -15.36 17.20
C VAL A 311 -13.75 -15.00 16.76
N LYS A 312 -13.10 -15.93 16.05
CA LYS A 312 -11.81 -15.71 15.38
C LYS A 312 -11.91 -16.14 13.93
N ILE A 313 -11.69 -15.20 13.03
CA ILE A 313 -11.84 -15.43 11.58
C ILE A 313 -10.46 -15.51 10.94
N PRO A 314 -10.13 -16.60 10.21
CA PRO A 314 -8.89 -16.66 9.45
C PRO A 314 -8.84 -15.57 8.36
N GLU A 315 -7.68 -14.95 8.17
CA GLU A 315 -7.47 -13.99 7.06
C GLU A 315 -7.35 -14.70 5.71
N ASP A 316 -6.67 -15.86 5.70
CA ASP A 316 -6.24 -16.52 4.48
C ASP A 316 -7.36 -17.28 3.77
N ALA A 317 -7.37 -17.17 2.44
CA ALA A 317 -8.39 -17.80 1.60
C ALA A 317 -8.30 -19.34 1.63
N THR A 318 -7.11 -19.92 1.85
CA THR A 318 -6.97 -21.39 1.92
C THR A 318 -7.59 -21.94 3.20
N ALA A 319 -7.42 -21.23 4.32
CA ALA A 319 -8.04 -21.58 5.59
C ALA A 319 -9.59 -21.47 5.54
N LEU A 320 -10.13 -20.53 4.77
CA LEU A 320 -11.57 -20.37 4.57
C LEU A 320 -12.16 -21.31 3.49
N SER A 321 -11.34 -21.94 2.66
CA SER A 321 -11.80 -22.78 1.54
C SER A 321 -12.75 -23.92 1.95
N PRO A 322 -12.51 -24.67 3.04
CA PRO A 322 -13.45 -25.71 3.50
C PRO A 322 -14.82 -25.12 3.88
N ILE A 323 -14.82 -23.95 4.50
CA ILE A 323 -16.05 -23.25 4.92
C ILE A 323 -16.82 -22.76 3.68
N PHE A 324 -16.14 -22.26 2.66
CA PHE A 324 -16.78 -21.85 1.41
C PHE A 324 -17.43 -23.03 0.67
N LYS A 325 -16.79 -24.21 0.67
CA LYS A 325 -17.40 -25.43 0.12
C LYS A 325 -18.65 -25.86 0.89
N LEU A 326 -18.63 -25.72 2.22
CA LEU A 326 -19.81 -25.98 3.06
C LEU A 326 -20.95 -24.99 2.74
N ILE A 327 -20.65 -23.70 2.57
CA ILE A 327 -21.65 -22.71 2.18
C ILE A 327 -22.28 -23.06 0.82
N GLU A 328 -21.47 -23.48 -0.15
CA GLU A 328 -21.94 -23.91 -1.47
C GLU A 328 -22.86 -25.14 -1.37
N SER A 329 -22.49 -26.16 -0.59
CA SER A 329 -23.32 -27.36 -0.41
C SER A 329 -24.65 -27.03 0.29
N ARG A 330 -24.63 -26.17 1.32
CA ARG A 330 -25.85 -25.73 2.01
C ARG A 330 -26.76 -24.90 1.13
N ASN A 331 -26.18 -24.03 0.29
CA ASN A 331 -26.93 -23.29 -0.71
C ASN A 331 -27.62 -24.23 -1.69
N ALA A 332 -26.90 -25.21 -2.26
CA ALA A 332 -27.48 -26.19 -3.18
C ALA A 332 -28.63 -26.98 -2.53
N ALA A 333 -28.41 -27.53 -1.32
CA ALA A 333 -29.43 -28.26 -0.58
C ALA A 333 -30.68 -27.41 -0.29
N THR A 334 -30.49 -26.14 0.06
CA THR A 334 -31.60 -25.19 0.31
C THR A 334 -32.38 -24.89 -0.96
N THR A 335 -31.72 -24.71 -2.10
CA THR A 335 -32.39 -24.53 -3.39
C THR A 335 -33.24 -25.75 -3.73
N THR A 336 -32.67 -26.96 -3.62
CA THR A 336 -33.39 -28.22 -3.85
C THR A 336 -34.60 -28.34 -2.93
N LEU A 337 -34.44 -28.04 -1.64
CA LEU A 337 -35.53 -28.07 -0.66
C LEU A 337 -36.67 -27.12 -1.05
N LEU A 338 -36.35 -25.86 -1.39
CA LEU A 338 -37.34 -24.85 -1.78
C LEU A 338 -38.06 -25.21 -3.09
N ASP A 339 -37.39 -25.90 -4.00
CA ASP A 339 -37.99 -26.35 -5.27
C ASP A 339 -38.88 -27.60 -5.06
N MET A 340 -38.48 -28.51 -4.17
CA MET A 340 -39.33 -29.64 -3.74
C MET A 340 -40.60 -29.15 -3.04
N MET A 341 -40.47 -28.16 -2.13
CA MET A 341 -41.61 -27.53 -1.46
C MET A 341 -42.56 -26.85 -2.46
N ARG A 342 -42.02 -26.17 -3.48
CA ARG A 342 -42.84 -25.54 -4.54
C ARG A 342 -43.51 -26.54 -5.47
N SER A 343 -42.88 -27.68 -5.73
CA SER A 343 -43.41 -28.73 -6.62
C SER A 343 -44.28 -29.77 -5.91
N GLY A 344 -44.49 -29.64 -4.59
CA GLY A 344 -45.30 -30.57 -3.79
C GLY A 344 -44.72 -31.99 -3.69
N LYS A 345 -43.42 -32.17 -3.99
CA LYS A 345 -42.75 -33.48 -3.93
C LYS A 345 -42.39 -33.84 -2.49
N ARG A 346 -42.33 -35.13 -2.18
CA ARG A 346 -41.94 -35.65 -0.86
C ARG A 346 -40.53 -35.17 -0.51
N ILE A 347 -40.39 -34.43 0.58
CA ILE A 347 -39.11 -33.92 1.09
C ILE A 347 -38.32 -35.10 1.67
N GLU A 348 -37.12 -35.36 1.16
CA GLU A 348 -36.22 -36.34 1.75
C GLU A 348 -35.58 -35.75 3.02
N LEU A 349 -35.57 -36.51 4.12
CA LEU A 349 -35.10 -36.07 5.44
C LEU A 349 -33.66 -35.56 5.41
N HIS A 350 -32.80 -36.12 4.56
CA HIS A 350 -31.40 -35.73 4.44
C HIS A 350 -31.20 -34.26 4.03
N PHE A 351 -32.08 -33.70 3.18
CA PHE A 351 -31.96 -32.29 2.79
C PHE A 351 -32.29 -31.31 3.91
N ASN A 352 -33.16 -31.68 4.87
CA ASN A 352 -33.45 -30.85 6.03
C ASN A 352 -32.24 -30.73 6.98
N GLU A 353 -31.38 -31.74 7.03
CA GLU A 353 -30.17 -31.73 7.86
C GLU A 353 -29.05 -30.89 7.23
N VAL A 354 -29.00 -30.84 5.89
CA VAL A 354 -27.95 -30.15 5.13
C VAL A 354 -28.33 -28.72 4.74
N ALA A 355 -29.62 -28.42 4.53
CA ALA A 355 -30.08 -27.08 4.16
C ALA A 355 -29.87 -26.05 5.28
N TRP A 356 -29.99 -24.76 4.94
CA TRP A 356 -29.90 -23.69 5.91
C TRP A 356 -31.04 -23.76 6.94
N LYS A 357 -30.68 -23.75 8.23
CA LYS A 357 -31.63 -23.58 9.32
C LYS A 357 -32.25 -22.17 9.29
N THR A 358 -33.45 -22.04 9.83
CA THR A 358 -34.16 -20.75 10.00
C THR A 358 -34.31 -20.35 11.47
N TYR A 359 -33.85 -21.19 12.40
CA TYR A 359 -33.89 -20.97 13.84
C TYR A 359 -32.48 -21.16 14.43
N PHE A 360 -32.03 -20.19 15.22
CA PHE A 360 -30.67 -20.14 15.77
C PHE A 360 -30.69 -19.67 17.23
N GLU A 361 -29.97 -20.38 18.11
CA GLU A 361 -29.81 -20.05 19.52
C GLU A 361 -28.42 -20.43 20.05
N PRO A 362 -27.95 -19.81 21.15
CA PRO A 362 -26.66 -20.15 21.77
C PRO A 362 -26.74 -21.47 22.55
N GLU A 363 -25.76 -22.34 22.38
CA GLU A 363 -25.70 -23.67 23.01
C GLU A 363 -25.14 -23.62 24.44
N GLU A 364 -24.36 -22.58 24.76
CA GLU A 364 -23.68 -22.43 26.04
C GLU A 364 -24.66 -22.35 27.23
N GLN A 365 -24.24 -22.92 28.35
CA GLN A 365 -25.00 -22.92 29.61
C GLN A 365 -24.31 -22.07 30.70
N GLU A 366 -23.00 -21.90 30.59
CA GLU A 366 -22.17 -21.11 31.51
C GLU A 366 -21.43 -20.00 30.75
N CYS A 367 -21.18 -18.90 31.44
CA CYS A 367 -20.51 -17.74 30.86
C CYS A 367 -19.01 -17.98 30.70
N LEU A 368 -18.51 -18.00 29.47
CA LEU A 368 -17.09 -18.07 29.11
C LEU A 368 -16.21 -16.93 29.67
N LEU A 369 -16.78 -15.85 30.21
CA LEU A 369 -16.01 -14.75 30.81
C LEU A 369 -15.87 -14.86 32.34
N CYS A 370 -16.89 -15.34 33.04
CA CYS A 370 -16.96 -15.32 34.51
C CYS A 370 -17.50 -16.61 35.14
N SER A 371 -17.74 -17.65 34.33
CA SER A 371 -18.25 -18.96 34.71
C SER A 371 -19.60 -18.97 35.44
N SER A 372 -20.33 -17.85 35.45
CA SER A 372 -21.68 -17.78 36.01
C SER A 372 -22.72 -18.39 35.05
N THR A 373 -23.86 -18.85 35.58
CA THR A 373 -24.94 -19.46 34.79
C THR A 373 -25.56 -18.45 33.81
N LEU A 374 -26.02 -18.95 32.66
CA LEU A 374 -26.76 -18.16 31.68
C LEU A 374 -28.28 -18.27 31.94
N SER A 375 -29.03 -17.25 31.49
CA SER A 375 -30.48 -17.29 31.50
C SER A 375 -31.03 -18.31 30.50
N ASP A 376 -32.33 -18.62 30.62
CA ASP A 376 -33.10 -19.23 29.55
C ASP A 376 -33.02 -18.41 28.26
N THR A 377 -33.35 -19.04 27.14
CA THR A 377 -33.37 -18.41 25.81
C THR A 377 -34.41 -17.29 25.74
N LEU A 378 -33.96 -16.09 25.39
CA LEU A 378 -34.75 -14.88 25.27
C LEU A 378 -34.90 -14.47 23.81
N ASN A 379 -36.00 -13.76 23.53
CA ASN A 379 -36.16 -13.02 22.27
C ASN A 379 -35.26 -11.78 22.26
N VAL A 380 -34.78 -11.40 21.07
CA VAL A 380 -34.04 -10.15 20.87
C VAL A 380 -34.99 -8.97 21.12
N GLN A 381 -34.64 -8.07 22.03
CA GLN A 381 -35.46 -6.88 22.32
C GLN A 381 -35.59 -6.00 21.07
N GLY A 382 -36.81 -5.58 20.74
CA GLY A 382 -37.10 -4.71 19.58
C GLY A 382 -37.03 -5.40 18.22
N SER A 383 -37.12 -6.73 18.12
CA SER A 383 -37.46 -7.39 16.85
C SER A 383 -38.96 -7.56 16.71
N ASN A 384 -39.55 -7.09 15.61
CA ASN A 384 -40.87 -7.54 15.15
C ASN A 384 -40.83 -9.00 14.63
N GLY A 385 -39.83 -9.80 15.02
CA GLY A 385 -39.56 -11.14 14.48
C GLY A 385 -38.88 -11.18 13.10
N GLU A 386 -38.67 -10.04 12.42
CA GLU A 386 -38.04 -10.02 11.09
C GLU A 386 -36.50 -10.05 11.17
N GLY A 387 -35.92 -11.25 11.18
CA GLY A 387 -34.49 -11.48 10.91
C GLY A 387 -34.27 -12.05 9.50
N TRP A 388 -33.08 -11.85 8.94
CA TRP A 388 -32.74 -12.31 7.59
C TRP A 388 -31.46 -13.16 7.55
N LEU A 389 -31.55 -14.33 6.94
CA LEU A 389 -30.40 -15.11 6.50
C LEU A 389 -30.05 -14.67 5.07
N VAL A 390 -28.85 -14.13 4.89
CA VAL A 390 -28.37 -13.58 3.61
C VAL A 390 -27.17 -14.40 3.13
N THR A 391 -27.34 -15.04 1.97
CA THR A 391 -26.29 -15.80 1.27
C THR A 391 -26.18 -15.31 -0.16
N MET A 392 -25.14 -15.73 -0.90
CA MET A 392 -24.99 -15.36 -2.31
C MET A 392 -26.15 -15.80 -3.21
N THR A 393 -27.01 -16.72 -2.74
CA THR A 393 -28.09 -17.33 -3.51
C THR A 393 -29.49 -17.06 -2.92
N HIS A 394 -29.58 -16.87 -1.60
CA HIS A 394 -30.86 -16.79 -0.89
C HIS A 394 -30.91 -15.63 0.10
N ILE A 395 -32.09 -15.03 0.22
CA ILE A 395 -32.45 -14.16 1.33
C ILE A 395 -33.71 -14.73 1.98
N LEU A 396 -33.57 -15.29 3.17
CA LEU A 396 -34.61 -16.06 3.86
C LEU A 396 -34.95 -15.41 5.21
N PRO A 397 -36.20 -15.48 5.68
CA PRO A 397 -36.54 -15.07 7.04
C PRO A 397 -35.92 -16.05 8.05
N MET A 398 -35.50 -15.54 9.20
CA MET A 398 -34.93 -16.34 10.29
C MET A 398 -35.32 -15.81 11.67
N THR A 399 -35.22 -16.68 12.67
CA THR A 399 -35.37 -16.36 14.09
C THR A 399 -34.05 -16.60 14.82
N CYS A 400 -33.54 -15.58 15.52
CA CYS A 400 -32.39 -15.68 16.41
C CYS A 400 -32.81 -15.45 17.86
N LYS A 401 -32.36 -16.30 18.78
CA LYS A 401 -32.51 -16.13 20.23
C LYS A 401 -31.18 -15.75 20.87
N VAL A 402 -31.26 -15.24 22.09
CA VAL A 402 -30.08 -14.85 22.89
C VAL A 402 -30.20 -15.37 24.32
N LYS A 403 -29.08 -15.54 25.01
CA LYS A 403 -29.02 -15.77 26.46
C LYS A 403 -28.29 -14.61 27.14
N LYS A 404 -28.53 -14.38 28.43
CA LYS A 404 -27.85 -13.33 29.21
C LYS A 404 -27.12 -13.94 30.40
N CYS A 405 -25.90 -13.49 30.66
CA CYS A 405 -25.18 -13.82 31.88
C CYS A 405 -25.94 -13.26 33.12
N THR A 406 -26.14 -14.11 34.12
CA THR A 406 -26.86 -13.75 35.36
C THR A 406 -26.04 -12.87 36.31
N ASN A 407 -24.71 -12.84 36.16
CA ASN A 407 -23.82 -12.03 36.99
C ASN A 407 -23.96 -10.53 36.68
N GLY A 408 -24.32 -9.74 37.69
CA GLY A 408 -24.51 -8.29 37.59
C GLY A 408 -23.27 -7.50 37.17
N ASN A 409 -22.07 -8.04 37.37
CA ASN A 409 -20.80 -7.42 36.96
C ASN A 409 -20.35 -7.83 35.54
N CYS A 410 -21.07 -8.74 34.88
CA CYS A 410 -20.77 -9.19 33.52
C CYS A 410 -21.93 -8.86 32.57
N MET A 411 -23.11 -9.43 32.81
CA MET A 411 -24.32 -9.23 32.00
C MET A 411 -24.14 -9.42 30.49
N ALA A 412 -23.09 -10.11 30.05
CA ALA A 412 -22.79 -10.36 28.64
C ALA A 412 -23.96 -11.06 27.94
N ILE A 413 -24.23 -10.66 26.69
CA ILE A 413 -25.25 -11.26 25.85
C ILE A 413 -24.60 -12.33 24.98
N TYR A 414 -25.12 -13.56 25.06
CA TYR A 414 -24.76 -14.67 24.21
C TYR A 414 -25.68 -14.69 23.00
N SER A 415 -25.07 -14.64 21.84
CA SER A 415 -25.70 -14.66 20.53
C SER A 415 -25.16 -15.85 19.74
N TYR A 416 -25.92 -16.33 18.76
CA TYR A 416 -25.42 -17.41 17.89
C TYR A 416 -24.21 -16.92 17.09
N HIS A 417 -23.05 -17.55 17.32
CA HIS A 417 -21.79 -17.23 16.66
C HIS A 417 -21.07 -18.52 16.25
N ASP A 418 -21.30 -18.97 15.02
CA ASP A 418 -20.65 -20.17 14.49
C ASP A 418 -19.98 -19.87 13.14
N VAL A 419 -18.72 -19.46 13.20
CA VAL A 419 -17.89 -19.21 12.00
C VAL A 419 -17.68 -20.50 11.20
N GLN A 420 -17.62 -21.67 11.87
CA GLN A 420 -17.39 -22.96 11.22
C GLN A 420 -18.59 -23.40 10.39
N SER A 421 -19.80 -23.01 10.80
CA SER A 421 -21.02 -23.17 9.99
C SER A 421 -21.04 -22.32 8.71
N GLY A 422 -20.10 -21.37 8.59
CA GLY A 422 -20.04 -20.41 7.50
C GLY A 422 -20.94 -19.19 7.68
N LEU A 423 -21.51 -18.96 8.86
CA LEU A 423 -22.38 -17.82 9.15
C LEU A 423 -21.73 -16.82 10.11
N PHE A 424 -22.06 -15.55 9.91
CA PHE A 424 -21.66 -14.45 10.76
C PHE A 424 -22.89 -13.65 11.21
N ASN A 425 -22.97 -13.39 12.51
CA ASN A 425 -24.12 -12.74 13.12
C ASN A 425 -23.93 -11.23 13.27
N ILE A 426 -24.89 -10.50 12.73
CA ILE A 426 -24.98 -9.04 12.77
C ILE A 426 -26.25 -8.64 13.50
N ALA A 427 -26.06 -8.16 14.72
CA ALA A 427 -27.04 -7.61 15.64
C ALA A 427 -28.22 -8.55 15.95
N ASN A 428 -28.07 -9.86 15.73
CA ASN A 428 -29.15 -10.86 15.77
C ASN A 428 -30.29 -10.55 14.79
N LYS A 429 -30.04 -9.70 13.80
CA LYS A 429 -30.99 -9.31 12.75
C LYS A 429 -30.62 -9.90 11.41
N ILE A 430 -29.31 -10.06 11.15
CA ILE A 430 -28.82 -10.63 9.91
C ILE A 430 -27.79 -11.71 10.23
N LEU A 431 -28.04 -12.93 9.75
CA LEU A 431 -27.00 -13.94 9.60
C LEU A 431 -26.53 -13.87 8.16
N VAL A 432 -25.26 -13.55 7.95
CA VAL A 432 -24.68 -13.47 6.61
C VAL A 432 -23.67 -14.59 6.41
N SER A 433 -23.62 -15.18 5.22
CA SER A 433 -22.59 -16.16 4.89
C SER A 433 -21.21 -15.50 4.73
N LEU A 434 -20.16 -16.17 5.21
CA LEU A 434 -18.79 -15.61 5.24
C LEU A 434 -18.21 -15.32 3.86
N ASP A 435 -18.66 -16.02 2.82
CA ASP A 435 -18.26 -15.77 1.43
C ASP A 435 -18.69 -14.37 0.93
N ILE A 436 -19.83 -13.84 1.39
CA ILE A 436 -20.25 -12.45 1.11
C ILE A 436 -19.27 -11.46 1.73
N LEU A 437 -18.94 -11.62 3.01
CA LEU A 437 -18.04 -10.72 3.73
C LEU A 437 -16.62 -10.76 3.15
N PHE A 438 -16.17 -11.96 2.78
CA PHE A 438 -14.93 -12.15 2.04
C PHE A 438 -14.95 -11.47 0.67
N LEU A 439 -16.06 -11.55 -0.08
CA LEU A 439 -16.20 -10.89 -1.37
C LEU A 439 -16.20 -9.35 -1.22
N ILE A 440 -16.81 -8.81 -0.16
CA ILE A 440 -16.71 -7.37 0.17
C ILE A 440 -15.24 -6.99 0.38
N ARG A 441 -14.49 -7.77 1.18
CA ARG A 441 -13.05 -7.57 1.39
C ARG A 441 -12.27 -7.52 0.07
N GLU A 442 -12.55 -8.43 -0.86
CA GLU A 442 -11.86 -8.47 -2.16
C GLU A 442 -12.12 -7.21 -3.01
N HIS A 443 -13.33 -6.64 -2.96
CA HIS A 443 -13.61 -5.33 -3.58
C HIS A 443 -12.88 -4.20 -2.85
N VAL A 444 -12.82 -4.25 -1.52
CA VAL A 444 -12.12 -3.24 -0.71
C VAL A 444 -10.62 -3.25 -0.97
N LYS A 445 -10.00 -4.43 -1.12
CA LYS A 445 -8.60 -4.58 -1.56
C LYS A 445 -8.30 -3.88 -2.88
N GLN A 446 -9.28 -3.83 -3.79
CA GLN A 446 -9.17 -3.13 -5.08
C GLN A 446 -9.39 -1.61 -4.97
N GLY A 447 -9.66 -1.09 -3.77
CA GLY A 447 -9.88 0.33 -3.49
C GLY A 447 -11.34 0.79 -3.58
N VAL A 448 -12.29 -0.15 -3.69
CA VAL A 448 -13.73 0.16 -3.57
C VAL A 448 -14.05 0.42 -2.09
N LEU A 449 -14.91 1.39 -1.79
CA LEU A 449 -15.34 1.56 -0.39
C LEU A 449 -16.25 0.43 0.07
N PRO A 450 -16.22 0.10 1.37
CA PRO A 450 -17.08 -0.95 1.92
C PRO A 450 -18.58 -0.73 1.65
N SER A 451 -19.08 0.50 1.69
CA SER A 451 -20.49 0.81 1.39
C SER A 451 -20.86 0.45 -0.05
N HIS A 452 -20.06 0.90 -1.02
CA HIS A 452 -20.28 0.59 -2.44
C HIS A 452 -20.08 -0.90 -2.74
N ALA A 453 -19.15 -1.56 -2.06
CA ALA A 453 -18.95 -3.01 -2.20
C ALA A 453 -20.18 -3.79 -1.69
N VAL A 454 -20.77 -3.35 -0.58
CA VAL A 454 -22.03 -3.93 -0.05
C VAL A 454 -23.18 -3.72 -1.04
N GLU A 455 -23.37 -2.51 -1.57
CA GLU A 455 -24.42 -2.22 -2.56
C GLU A 455 -24.27 -3.05 -3.84
N ALA A 456 -23.04 -3.21 -4.33
CA ALA A 456 -22.73 -4.02 -5.50
C ALA A 456 -23.05 -5.50 -5.25
N ILE A 457 -22.62 -6.05 -4.12
CA ILE A 457 -22.86 -7.46 -3.79
C ILE A 457 -24.34 -7.73 -3.54
N MET A 458 -25.06 -6.82 -2.87
CA MET A 458 -26.51 -6.95 -2.71
C MET A 458 -27.24 -6.93 -4.05
N SER A 459 -26.82 -6.09 -4.99
CA SER A 459 -27.36 -6.09 -6.36
C SER A 459 -27.11 -7.43 -7.06
N MET A 460 -25.92 -8.01 -6.91
CA MET A 460 -25.59 -9.32 -7.47
C MET A 460 -26.41 -10.45 -6.84
N THR A 461 -26.57 -10.45 -5.51
CA THR A 461 -27.36 -11.46 -4.79
C THR A 461 -28.83 -11.43 -5.20
N LEU A 462 -29.42 -10.24 -5.31
CA LEU A 462 -30.80 -10.09 -5.77
C LEU A 462 -30.97 -10.52 -7.23
N ALA A 463 -30.00 -10.23 -8.11
CA ALA A 463 -30.03 -10.69 -9.50
C ALA A 463 -29.97 -12.22 -9.62
N LYS A 464 -29.25 -12.89 -8.72
CA LYS A 464 -29.17 -14.36 -8.65
C LYS A 464 -30.38 -15.01 -8.00
N SER A 465 -31.21 -14.24 -7.30
CA SER A 465 -32.36 -14.73 -6.53
C SER A 465 -33.65 -14.01 -6.94
N PRO A 466 -34.26 -14.39 -8.10
CA PRO A 466 -35.45 -13.70 -8.61
C PRO A 466 -36.62 -13.71 -7.62
N ALA A 467 -36.77 -14.80 -6.86
CA ALA A 467 -37.80 -14.92 -5.83
C ALA A 467 -37.60 -13.97 -4.64
N ALA A 468 -36.34 -13.70 -4.26
CA ALA A 468 -36.03 -12.71 -3.23
C ALA A 468 -36.18 -11.28 -3.77
N ALA A 469 -35.78 -11.03 -5.03
CA ALA A 469 -35.92 -9.73 -5.68
C ALA A 469 -37.38 -9.24 -5.75
N GLN A 470 -38.34 -10.15 -5.87
CA GLN A 470 -39.77 -9.81 -5.84
C GLN A 470 -40.30 -9.43 -4.44
N LYS A 471 -39.67 -9.93 -3.37
CA LYS A 471 -40.13 -9.74 -1.98
C LYS A 471 -39.41 -8.61 -1.24
N ILE A 472 -38.22 -8.21 -1.70
CA ILE A 472 -37.41 -7.18 -1.06
C ILE A 472 -37.67 -5.84 -1.72
N ASN A 473 -38.41 -4.97 -1.02
CA ASN A 473 -38.60 -3.57 -1.41
C ASN A 473 -37.34 -2.73 -1.11
N GLY A 474 -37.33 -1.47 -1.56
CA GLY A 474 -36.18 -0.57 -1.40
C GLY A 474 -35.77 -0.32 0.06
N GLU A 475 -36.73 -0.25 0.98
CA GLU A 475 -36.47 -0.04 2.42
C GLU A 475 -35.83 -1.27 3.07
N LYS A 476 -36.36 -2.47 2.82
CA LYS A 476 -35.78 -3.74 3.30
C LYS A 476 -34.38 -3.95 2.75
N ARG A 477 -34.16 -3.62 1.48
CA ARG A 477 -32.84 -3.64 0.86
C ARG A 477 -31.86 -2.73 1.61
N ARG A 478 -32.22 -1.46 1.80
CA ARG A 478 -31.38 -0.47 2.49
C ARG A 478 -31.09 -0.89 3.94
N TYR A 479 -32.08 -1.48 4.62
CA TYR A 479 -31.91 -2.05 5.96
C TYR A 479 -30.85 -3.16 5.99
N ILE A 480 -30.90 -4.09 5.02
CA ILE A 480 -29.91 -5.18 4.90
C ILE A 480 -28.53 -4.62 4.58
N GLU A 481 -28.42 -3.70 3.61
CA GLU A 481 -27.16 -3.07 3.22
C GLU A 481 -26.49 -2.34 4.41
N GLN A 482 -27.26 -1.60 5.22
CA GLN A 482 -26.74 -0.93 6.41
C GLN A 482 -26.17 -1.90 7.45
N HIS A 483 -26.84 -3.02 7.68
CA HIS A 483 -26.37 -4.05 8.61
C HIS A 483 -25.16 -4.79 8.03
N LEU A 484 -25.15 -5.14 6.74
CA LEU A 484 -24.00 -5.74 6.09
C LEU A 484 -22.76 -4.84 6.15
N PHE A 485 -22.92 -3.52 6.00
CA PHE A 485 -21.83 -2.57 6.17
C PHE A 485 -21.25 -2.61 7.60
N LYS A 486 -22.12 -2.62 8.64
CA LYS A 486 -21.67 -2.77 10.04
C LYS A 486 -21.00 -4.12 10.28
N GLY A 487 -21.60 -5.18 9.74
CA GLY A 487 -21.10 -6.55 9.84
C GLY A 487 -19.74 -6.74 9.17
N TYR A 488 -19.49 -6.07 8.04
CA TYR A 488 -18.18 -6.07 7.39
C TYR A 488 -17.10 -5.49 8.30
N TRP A 489 -17.36 -4.38 8.99
CA TRP A 489 -16.38 -3.82 9.92
C TRP A 489 -16.12 -4.73 11.11
N ALA A 490 -17.16 -5.35 11.66
CA ALA A 490 -16.99 -6.34 12.73
C ALA A 490 -16.21 -7.58 12.25
N TYR A 491 -16.50 -8.06 11.05
CA TYR A 491 -15.76 -9.14 10.39
C TYR A 491 -14.28 -8.80 10.23
N GLU A 492 -13.95 -7.60 9.77
CA GLU A 492 -12.56 -7.16 9.66
C GLU A 492 -11.90 -7.01 11.04
N CYS A 493 -12.60 -6.56 12.09
CA CYS A 493 -12.06 -6.46 13.46
C CYS A 493 -11.85 -7.82 14.14
N LEU A 494 -12.63 -8.86 13.78
CA LEU A 494 -12.51 -10.23 14.30
C LEU A 494 -11.61 -11.13 13.44
N THR A 495 -11.12 -10.61 12.31
CA THR A 495 -10.15 -11.31 11.48
C THR A 495 -8.78 -11.24 12.12
N VAL A 496 -8.20 -12.40 12.38
CA VAL A 496 -6.88 -12.54 13.01
C VAL A 496 -5.81 -12.14 11.99
N ARG A 497 -5.00 -11.15 12.35
CA ARG A 497 -3.88 -10.65 11.55
C ARG A 497 -2.62 -10.55 12.38
N ASN A 498 -1.50 -10.90 11.78
CA ASN A 498 -0.20 -10.51 12.27
C ASN A 498 0.32 -9.35 11.41
N TYR A 499 0.41 -8.14 11.98
CA TYR A 499 0.88 -6.97 11.25
C TYR A 499 2.39 -7.03 10.95
N ASP A 500 3.16 -7.87 11.63
CA ASP A 500 4.58 -8.08 11.33
C ASP A 500 4.79 -8.89 10.03
N ASP A 501 3.80 -9.67 9.59
CA ASP A 501 3.85 -10.36 8.30
C ASP A 501 3.92 -9.39 7.11
N CYS A 502 3.49 -8.15 7.33
CA CYS A 502 3.54 -7.05 6.36
C CYS A 502 4.89 -6.33 6.31
N ILE A 503 5.83 -6.63 7.20
CA ILE A 503 7.15 -6.00 7.20
C ILE A 503 7.92 -6.40 5.94
N CYS A 504 8.60 -5.44 5.32
CA CYS A 504 9.39 -5.66 4.12
C CYS A 504 10.38 -6.79 4.33
N GLY A 505 10.33 -7.81 3.48
CA GLY A 505 11.23 -8.96 3.55
C GLY A 505 12.68 -8.63 3.25
N LEU A 506 12.98 -7.49 2.63
CA LEU A 506 14.36 -7.13 2.27
C LEU A 506 14.96 -6.11 3.25
N CYS A 507 14.18 -5.09 3.64
CA CYS A 507 14.63 -4.07 4.59
C CYS A 507 14.45 -4.47 6.05
N GLY A 508 13.44 -5.31 6.36
CA GLY A 508 13.09 -5.64 7.73
C GLY A 508 12.59 -4.43 8.52
N VAL A 509 12.82 -4.44 9.83
CA VAL A 509 12.43 -3.39 10.77
C VAL A 509 13.31 -2.14 10.73
N ALA A 510 14.53 -2.25 10.15
CA ALA A 510 15.55 -1.20 10.13
C ALA A 510 15.99 -0.85 8.70
N PRO A 511 15.10 -0.24 7.89
CA PRO A 511 15.44 0.24 6.56
C PRO A 511 16.53 1.32 6.62
N LYS A 512 17.56 1.20 5.76
CA LYS A 512 18.61 2.24 5.61
C LYS A 512 18.06 3.59 5.15
N LEU A 513 16.98 3.54 4.38
CA LEU A 513 16.34 4.69 3.76
C LEU A 513 14.83 4.54 3.88
N GLU A 514 14.16 5.60 4.30
CA GLU A 514 12.70 5.70 4.26
C GLU A 514 12.28 6.99 3.57
N VAL A 515 11.12 6.97 2.91
CA VAL A 515 10.51 8.14 2.29
C VAL A 515 9.25 8.50 3.04
N GLY A 516 9.23 9.70 3.61
CA GLY A 516 8.05 10.35 4.16
C GLY A 516 7.27 11.08 3.07
N GLU A 517 6.00 10.73 2.92
CA GLU A 517 5.04 11.43 2.07
C GLU A 517 3.79 11.77 2.86
N SER A 518 3.01 12.71 2.35
CA SER A 518 1.68 13.02 2.86
C SER A 518 0.60 12.87 1.81
N SER A 519 -0.61 12.63 2.29
CA SER A 519 -1.83 12.54 1.48
C SER A 519 -2.88 13.48 2.06
N TYR A 520 -2.90 14.71 1.55
CA TYR A 520 -3.94 15.71 1.81
C TYR A 520 -5.33 15.34 1.24
N ARG A 521 -5.44 14.19 0.56
CA ARG A 521 -6.67 13.69 -0.07
C ARG A 521 -7.32 12.54 0.70
N GLU A 522 -6.57 11.86 1.56
CA GLU A 522 -7.12 10.86 2.48
C GLU A 522 -7.66 11.58 3.72
N THR A 523 -8.75 12.32 3.54
CA THR A 523 -9.33 13.16 4.60
C THR A 523 -10.70 12.67 5.01
N MET A 524 -11.06 12.89 6.27
CA MET A 524 -12.39 12.66 6.80
C MET A 524 -13.10 14.01 7.02
N SER A 525 -14.44 14.01 6.88
CA SER A 525 -15.25 15.16 7.31
C SER A 525 -15.25 15.28 8.84
N LEU A 526 -14.95 16.48 9.34
CA LEU A 526 -15.00 16.79 10.77
C LEU A 526 -16.37 17.34 11.21
N SER A 527 -17.33 17.53 10.29
CA SER A 527 -18.64 18.12 10.61
C SER A 527 -19.47 17.31 11.62
N GLY A 528 -19.21 16.00 11.72
CA GLY A 528 -19.92 15.10 12.65
C GLY A 528 -19.16 14.74 13.92
N VAL A 529 -17.95 15.29 14.12
CA VAL A 529 -17.08 14.92 15.25
C VAL A 529 -16.34 16.14 15.79
N LYS A 530 -16.54 16.43 17.07
CA LYS A 530 -15.77 17.45 17.78
C LYS A 530 -14.44 16.85 18.27
N ILE A 531 -13.32 17.51 17.95
CA ILE A 531 -12.01 17.09 18.45
C ILE A 531 -11.61 17.98 19.62
N ASP A 532 -11.55 17.39 20.80
CA ASP A 532 -11.18 18.05 22.03
C ASP A 532 -9.65 18.05 22.19
N TRP A 533 -9.12 19.20 22.58
CA TRP A 533 -7.70 19.40 22.86
C TRP A 533 -7.55 19.89 24.30
N PRO A 534 -6.50 19.47 25.02
CA PRO A 534 -6.27 19.91 26.40
C PRO A 534 -6.10 21.43 26.46
N GLN A 535 -6.73 22.07 27.45
CA GLN A 535 -6.63 23.52 27.66
C GLN A 535 -5.24 23.95 28.12
N VAL A 536 -4.55 23.10 28.90
CA VAL A 536 -3.16 23.28 29.30
C VAL A 536 -2.29 22.51 28.32
N GLN A 537 -1.43 23.24 27.60
CA GLN A 537 -0.45 22.62 26.71
C GLN A 537 0.71 22.13 27.56
N PHE A 538 0.81 20.81 27.73
CA PHE A 538 1.98 20.21 28.37
C PHE A 538 3.18 20.34 27.44
N PRO A 539 4.33 20.86 27.90
CA PRO A 539 5.54 21.00 27.08
C PRO A 539 6.15 19.66 26.64
N THR A 540 5.68 18.54 27.19
CA THR A 540 6.30 17.22 27.07
C THR A 540 5.60 16.33 26.06
N ASP A 541 6.38 15.45 25.45
CA ASP A 541 5.90 14.40 24.55
C ASP A 541 5.15 13.33 25.35
N ILE A 542 3.84 13.55 25.57
CA ILE A 542 3.00 12.57 26.27
C ILE A 542 2.90 11.31 25.40
N PRO A 543 3.27 10.13 25.93
CA PRO A 543 3.10 8.86 25.23
C PRO A 543 1.64 8.59 24.92
N VAL A 544 1.37 8.07 23.74
CA VAL A 544 0.04 7.62 23.31
C VAL A 544 -0.07 6.12 23.56
N ASP A 545 -1.15 5.71 24.22
CA ASP A 545 -1.49 4.29 24.31
C ASP A 545 -2.07 3.80 22.97
N VAL A 546 -1.18 3.21 22.16
CA VAL A 546 -1.50 2.68 20.83
C VAL A 546 -2.58 1.59 20.92
N HIS A 547 -2.48 0.70 21.90
CA HIS A 547 -3.40 -0.41 22.03
C HIS A 547 -4.78 0.07 22.46
N ALA A 548 -4.86 1.01 23.41
CA ALA A 548 -6.13 1.59 23.83
C ALA A 548 -6.84 2.30 22.66
N PHE A 549 -6.12 3.13 21.91
CA PHE A 549 -6.69 3.85 20.75
C PHE A 549 -7.30 2.89 19.73
N TRP A 550 -6.52 1.94 19.21
CA TRP A 550 -7.01 1.02 18.18
C TRP A 550 -8.10 0.09 18.71
N ASN A 551 -8.00 -0.39 19.96
CA ASN A 551 -9.04 -1.21 20.58
C ASN A 551 -10.35 -0.44 20.75
N GLU A 552 -10.32 0.85 21.08
CA GLU A 552 -11.52 1.66 21.21
C GLU A 552 -12.29 1.74 19.88
N LEU A 553 -11.58 1.97 18.76
CA LEU A 553 -12.18 2.04 17.43
C LEU A 553 -12.77 0.68 17.00
N GLU A 554 -12.02 -0.41 17.23
CA GLU A 554 -12.49 -1.77 16.94
C GLU A 554 -13.71 -2.14 17.79
N ASN A 555 -13.65 -1.87 19.11
CA ASN A 555 -14.76 -2.11 20.02
C ASN A 555 -16.00 -1.37 19.53
N LYS A 556 -15.85 -0.15 19.01
CA LYS A 556 -16.98 0.61 18.47
C LYS A 556 -17.62 -0.04 17.25
N SER A 557 -16.84 -0.59 16.33
CA SER A 557 -17.35 -1.39 15.21
C SER A 557 -18.01 -2.68 15.67
N LEU A 558 -17.47 -3.34 16.70
CA LEU A 558 -18.03 -4.57 17.25
C LEU A 558 -19.36 -4.33 17.99
N GLU A 559 -19.48 -3.23 18.74
CA GLU A 559 -20.74 -2.80 19.34
C GLU A 559 -21.84 -2.69 18.28
N GLN A 560 -21.54 -2.07 17.12
CA GLN A 560 -22.50 -1.89 16.03
C GLN A 560 -22.97 -3.22 15.40
N SER A 561 -22.23 -4.31 15.60
CA SER A 561 -22.61 -5.66 15.17
C SER A 561 -23.18 -6.51 16.30
N ALA A 562 -23.03 -6.12 17.57
CA ALA A 562 -23.66 -6.81 18.69
C ALA A 562 -25.04 -6.20 19.02
N PHE A 563 -25.21 -4.89 18.83
CA PHE A 563 -26.39 -4.14 19.21
C PHE A 563 -26.98 -3.39 18.01
N ALA A 564 -28.32 -3.37 17.92
CA ALA A 564 -29.01 -2.71 16.81
C ALA A 564 -28.86 -1.19 16.81
N SER A 565 -28.78 -0.56 18.00
CA SER A 565 -28.59 0.88 18.18
C SER A 565 -27.34 1.16 19.01
N VAL A 566 -26.40 1.89 18.42
CA VAL A 566 -25.13 2.29 19.03
C VAL A 566 -24.83 3.71 18.58
N ASP A 567 -24.61 4.58 19.55
CA ASP A 567 -24.27 5.98 19.30
C ASP A 567 -22.93 6.08 18.58
N LEU A 568 -22.84 7.00 17.62
CA LEU A 568 -21.57 7.28 16.92
C LEU A 568 -20.61 8.04 17.85
N ILE A 569 -19.32 7.99 17.53
CA ILE A 569 -18.33 8.87 18.16
C ILE A 569 -18.57 10.29 17.63
N THR A 570 -19.05 11.17 18.50
CA THR A 570 -19.34 12.59 18.18
C THR A 570 -18.35 13.55 18.85
N SER A 571 -17.56 13.09 19.82
CA SER A 571 -16.43 13.81 20.41
C SER A 571 -15.26 12.87 20.60
N TYR A 572 -14.02 13.35 20.40
CA TYR A 572 -12.81 12.57 20.65
C TYR A 572 -11.64 13.44 21.10
N GLU A 573 -10.83 12.93 22.02
CA GLU A 573 -9.61 13.62 22.48
C GLU A 573 -8.49 13.45 21.45
N GLY A 574 -8.11 14.55 20.78
CA GLY A 574 -7.15 14.51 19.68
C GLY A 574 -5.76 13.99 20.08
N ILE A 575 -5.37 14.14 21.35
CA ILE A 575 -4.08 13.66 21.87
C ILE A 575 -3.96 12.14 21.91
N LYS A 576 -5.09 11.41 21.97
CA LYS A 576 -5.12 9.94 22.03
C LYS A 576 -4.93 9.26 20.67
N ILE A 577 -4.97 10.04 19.59
CA ILE A 577 -4.84 9.49 18.23
C ILE A 577 -3.43 8.94 18.02
N ALA A 578 -3.33 7.63 17.82
CA ALA A 578 -2.07 6.94 17.63
C ALA A 578 -1.73 6.75 16.14
N ALA A 579 -0.44 6.77 15.83
CA ALA A 579 0.04 6.27 14.54
C ALA A 579 -0.15 4.75 14.45
N PHE A 580 -0.24 4.24 13.22
CA PHE A 580 -0.18 2.82 12.94
C PHE A 580 1.26 2.43 12.55
N ILE A 581 1.86 1.54 13.34
CA ILE A 581 3.22 1.02 13.16
C ILE A 581 3.17 -0.49 13.47
N PRO A 582 3.74 -1.38 12.62
CA PRO A 582 3.84 -2.80 12.95
C PRO A 582 4.53 -3.02 14.30
N PRO A 583 4.07 -3.96 15.15
CA PRO A 583 4.61 -4.17 16.49
C PRO A 583 6.13 -4.26 16.55
N SER A 584 6.77 -5.04 15.67
CA SER A 584 8.24 -5.17 15.64
C SER A 584 8.99 -3.90 15.19
N GLN A 585 8.30 -2.94 14.56
CA GLN A 585 8.85 -1.64 14.15
C GLN A 585 8.51 -0.50 15.11
N CYS A 586 7.59 -0.73 16.03
CA CYS A 586 7.13 0.28 16.98
C CYS A 586 8.19 0.54 18.06
N SER A 587 8.36 1.81 18.41
CA SER A 587 9.11 2.21 19.60
C SER A 587 8.32 1.88 20.87
N ASP A 588 9.00 1.78 22.01
CA ASP A 588 8.37 1.67 23.33
C ASP A 588 7.54 2.91 23.67
N THR A 589 7.85 4.05 23.03
CA THR A 589 7.10 5.30 23.19
C THR A 589 6.62 5.79 21.83
N VAL A 590 5.29 5.88 21.66
CA VAL A 590 4.64 6.50 20.51
C VAL A 590 4.13 7.87 20.92
N VAL A 591 4.33 8.88 20.08
CA VAL A 591 4.01 10.27 20.40
C VAL A 591 3.02 10.87 19.43
N ASN A 592 2.09 11.67 19.95
CA ASN A 592 1.24 12.52 19.14
C ASN A 592 1.18 13.93 19.72
N THR A 593 1.76 14.87 19.01
CA THR A 593 1.88 16.26 19.46
C THR A 593 1.07 17.24 18.62
N GLU A 594 0.03 16.77 17.92
CA GLU A 594 -0.85 17.65 17.12
C GLU A 594 -1.45 18.80 17.93
N SER A 595 -1.71 18.61 19.24
CA SER A 595 -2.22 19.64 20.15
C SER A 595 -1.35 20.91 20.16
N LEU A 596 -0.04 20.76 19.94
CA LEU A 596 0.96 21.83 19.95
C LEU A 596 1.10 22.56 18.59
N LYS A 597 0.33 22.16 17.56
CA LYS A 597 0.30 22.87 16.26
C LYS A 597 -0.44 24.21 16.31
N THR A 598 -1.29 24.42 17.31
CA THR A 598 -1.98 25.69 17.56
C THR A 598 -1.85 26.02 19.05
N SER A 599 -0.92 26.90 19.40
CA SER A 599 -0.89 27.57 20.71
C SER A 599 -1.99 28.64 20.79
N SER A 600 -2.42 29.00 22.00
CA SER A 600 -3.37 30.10 22.25
C SER A 600 -2.93 31.43 21.61
N LYS A 601 -1.62 31.62 21.43
CA LYS A 601 -1.01 32.78 20.75
C LYS A 601 -0.96 32.66 19.22
N THR A 602 -1.15 31.48 18.63
CA THR A 602 -1.03 31.23 17.17
C THR A 602 -2.36 30.93 16.47
N ALA A 603 -3.48 30.90 17.21
CA ALA A 603 -4.82 30.58 16.68
C ALA A 603 -5.29 31.49 15.52
N ASN A 604 -4.73 32.70 15.40
CA ASN A 604 -5.15 33.71 14.41
C ASN A 604 -4.05 34.13 13.41
N ILE A 605 -2.91 33.44 13.36
CA ILE A 605 -1.73 33.98 12.66
C ILE A 605 -1.59 33.38 11.26
N THR A 606 -2.02 34.17 10.27
CA THR A 606 -1.73 33.97 8.86
C THR A 606 -0.34 34.50 8.54
N GLY A 607 0.68 33.68 8.82
CA GLY A 607 2.06 33.88 8.37
C GLY A 607 2.96 34.64 9.34
N PHE A 608 4.09 34.03 9.70
CA PHE A 608 5.21 34.74 10.33
C PHE A 608 6.05 35.39 9.23
N GLN A 609 6.29 36.70 9.35
CA GLN A 609 7.10 37.48 8.41
C GLN A 609 8.53 37.56 8.94
N GLY A 610 9.32 36.52 8.70
CA GLY A 610 10.73 36.46 9.11
C GLY A 610 11.38 35.14 8.72
N ASN A 611 12.69 35.05 8.80
CA ASN A 611 13.44 33.86 8.43
C ASN A 611 13.50 32.85 9.59
N THR A 612 12.74 31.77 9.48
CA THR A 612 12.69 30.73 10.53
C THR A 612 14.02 30.02 10.70
N SER A 613 14.81 29.83 9.64
CA SER A 613 16.15 29.21 9.69
C SER A 613 17.13 30.03 10.50
N LYS A 614 17.16 31.35 10.29
CA LYS A 614 18.00 32.25 11.10
C LYS A 614 17.56 32.26 12.56
N LEU A 615 16.25 32.35 12.80
CA LEU A 615 15.69 32.33 14.16
C LEU A 615 16.05 31.04 14.90
N ALA A 616 15.87 29.88 14.27
CA ALA A 616 16.23 28.59 14.84
C ALA A 616 17.73 28.53 15.17
N GLY A 617 18.61 29.04 14.30
CA GLY A 617 20.04 29.12 14.55
C GLY A 617 20.41 30.00 15.76
N LEU A 618 19.70 31.12 15.98
CA LEU A 618 19.90 31.95 17.18
C LEU A 618 19.49 31.22 18.47
N VAL A 619 18.40 30.45 18.43
CA VAL A 619 17.97 29.65 19.58
C VAL A 619 18.98 28.54 19.87
N GLN A 620 19.45 27.85 18.84
CA GLN A 620 20.40 26.74 18.98
C GLN A 620 21.78 27.17 19.48
N SER A 621 22.25 28.34 19.06
CA SER A 621 23.51 28.92 19.54
C SER A 621 23.42 29.50 20.97
N GLY A 622 22.23 29.50 21.58
CA GLY A 622 21.99 30.09 22.90
C GLY A 622 21.99 31.62 22.91
N VAL A 623 22.11 32.26 21.75
CA VAL A 623 22.07 33.72 21.59
C VAL A 623 20.68 34.26 21.88
N LEU A 624 19.64 33.54 21.45
CA LEU A 624 18.24 33.84 21.74
C LEU A 624 17.69 32.80 22.71
N MET A 625 17.23 33.25 23.88
CA MET A 625 16.55 32.41 24.87
C MET A 625 15.06 32.77 24.91
N PRO A 626 14.18 32.02 24.22
CA PRO A 626 12.76 32.36 24.10
C PRO A 626 12.00 32.45 25.43
N GLN A 627 12.51 31.77 26.47
CA GLN A 627 11.92 31.78 27.82
C GLN A 627 12.30 33.04 28.62
N SER A 628 13.25 33.84 28.13
CA SER A 628 13.85 34.97 28.86
C SER A 628 13.85 36.25 28.03
N LEU A 629 12.92 36.38 27.07
CA LEU A 629 12.83 37.55 26.18
C LEU A 629 12.75 38.88 26.94
N SER A 630 12.06 38.90 28.09
CA SER A 630 11.92 40.09 28.94
C SER A 630 13.24 40.61 29.51
N GLN A 631 14.28 39.77 29.56
CA GLN A 631 15.60 40.12 30.09
C GLN A 631 16.47 40.88 29.08
N TYR A 632 16.15 40.84 27.79
CA TYR A 632 16.91 41.53 26.75
C TYR A 632 16.64 43.04 26.76
N SER A 633 17.62 43.86 26.38
CA SER A 633 17.39 45.29 26.16
C SER A 633 16.59 45.52 24.87
N HIS A 634 16.00 46.70 24.72
CA HIS A 634 15.31 47.08 23.47
C HIS A 634 16.24 46.95 22.26
N ASN A 635 17.47 47.46 22.36
CA ASN A 635 18.46 47.40 21.29
C ASN A 635 18.85 45.96 20.92
N ASP A 636 19.00 45.08 21.93
CA ASP A 636 19.29 43.67 21.68
C ASP A 636 18.13 42.99 20.93
N LEU A 637 16.89 43.22 21.35
CA LEU A 637 15.70 42.66 20.71
C LEU A 637 15.56 43.16 19.26
N TYR A 638 15.82 44.45 19.02
CA TYR A 638 15.80 45.03 17.68
C TYR A 638 16.85 44.38 16.78
N SER A 639 18.08 44.25 17.27
CA SER A 639 19.17 43.56 16.56
C SER A 639 18.85 42.08 16.26
N LEU A 640 18.24 41.37 17.22
CA LEU A 640 17.83 39.97 17.04
C LEU A 640 16.73 39.83 15.97
N CYS A 641 15.75 40.74 15.96
CA CYS A 641 14.72 40.79 14.92
C CYS A 641 15.31 41.05 13.53
N GLN A 642 16.23 42.01 13.40
CA GLN A 642 16.94 42.29 12.15
C GLN A 642 17.73 41.08 11.64
N ARG A 643 18.45 40.39 12.53
CA ARG A 643 19.20 39.16 12.21
C ARG A 643 18.28 38.03 11.72
N CYS A 644 17.01 38.05 12.08
CA CYS A 644 16.00 37.10 11.64
C CYS A 644 15.19 37.58 10.42
N ASP A 645 15.57 38.68 9.78
CA ASP A 645 14.82 39.31 8.68
C ASP A 645 13.34 39.61 9.03
N ILE A 646 13.05 39.92 10.30
CA ILE A 646 11.71 40.32 10.73
C ILE A 646 11.53 41.82 10.41
N PRO A 647 10.44 42.24 9.74
CA PRO A 647 10.22 43.63 9.38
C PRO A 647 9.80 44.44 10.61
N VAL A 648 10.78 44.99 11.33
CA VAL A 648 10.59 45.84 12.53
C VAL A 648 11.25 47.21 12.35
N ASN A 649 10.71 48.23 13.02
CA ASN A 649 11.27 49.58 13.07
C ASN A 649 11.98 49.81 14.40
N GLU A 650 12.99 50.69 14.41
CA GLU A 650 13.72 51.02 15.65
C GLU A 650 12.80 51.70 16.69
N THR A 651 11.75 52.37 16.22
CA THR A 651 10.72 53.00 17.06
C THR A 651 9.72 52.02 17.67
N ASP A 652 9.75 50.74 17.26
CA ASP A 652 8.84 49.73 17.81
C ASP A 652 9.15 49.50 19.30
N SER A 653 8.10 49.41 20.12
CA SER A 653 8.28 49.21 21.55
C SER A 653 8.94 47.86 21.88
N LYS A 654 9.64 47.79 23.02
CA LYS A 654 10.26 46.54 23.52
C LYS A 654 9.27 45.36 23.49
N ILE A 655 8.03 45.58 23.95
CA ILE A 655 6.97 44.56 23.99
C ILE A 655 6.62 44.04 22.58
N VAL A 656 6.59 44.93 21.58
CA VAL A 656 6.31 44.54 20.19
C VAL A 656 7.42 43.64 19.64
N LEU A 657 8.68 43.98 19.91
CA LEU A 657 9.84 43.18 19.49
C LEU A 657 9.84 41.80 20.17
N GLU A 658 9.54 41.74 21.47
CA GLU A 658 9.38 40.48 22.22
C GLU A 658 8.29 39.59 21.58
N ASN A 659 7.12 40.19 21.28
CA ASN A 659 6.01 39.47 20.67
C ASN A 659 6.37 38.90 19.29
N HIS A 660 7.16 39.61 18.47
CA HIS A 660 7.62 39.11 17.18
C HIS A 660 8.53 37.87 17.31
N LEU A 661 9.49 37.89 18.23
CA LEU A 661 10.40 36.77 18.47
C LEU A 661 9.67 35.58 19.12
N GLU A 662 8.79 35.84 20.09
CA GLU A 662 7.97 34.79 20.71
C GLU A 662 7.03 34.15 19.68
N LEU A 663 6.45 34.96 18.80
CA LEU A 663 5.65 34.49 17.69
C LEU A 663 6.46 33.60 16.73
N GLY A 664 7.63 34.08 16.29
CA GLY A 664 8.52 33.32 15.42
C GLY A 664 8.90 31.98 16.04
N TYR A 665 9.25 31.96 17.33
CA TYR A 665 9.60 30.74 18.04
C TYR A 665 8.40 29.78 18.12
N SER A 666 7.22 30.28 18.48
CA SER A 666 5.99 29.48 18.50
C SER A 666 5.64 28.92 17.11
N TYR A 667 5.89 29.68 16.05
CA TYR A 667 5.69 29.27 14.66
C TYR A 667 6.61 28.10 14.29
N VAL A 668 7.91 28.18 14.59
CA VAL A 668 8.88 27.08 14.39
C VAL A 668 8.51 25.85 15.22
N MET A 669 8.15 26.06 16.49
CA MET A 669 7.73 24.97 17.38
C MET A 669 6.41 24.31 16.96
N SER A 670 5.55 24.98 16.18
CA SER A 670 4.36 24.35 15.59
C SER A 670 4.70 23.37 14.43
N GLY A 671 5.98 23.32 14.01
CA GLY A 671 6.44 22.55 12.85
C GLY A 671 6.24 23.26 11.52
N ARG A 672 5.97 24.57 11.54
CA ARG A 672 5.86 25.41 10.36
C ARG A 672 7.20 26.10 10.07
N SER A 673 7.43 26.42 8.81
CA SER A 673 8.58 27.18 8.35
C SER A 673 8.16 28.20 7.30
N THR A 674 9.00 29.18 6.99
CA THR A 674 8.73 30.06 5.84
C THR A 674 9.04 29.43 4.49
N CYS A 675 9.67 28.26 4.47
CA CYS A 675 10.01 27.52 3.26
C CYS A 675 8.85 26.66 2.75
N HIS A 676 7.92 26.21 3.60
CA HIS A 676 6.81 25.34 3.20
C HIS A 676 5.49 25.77 3.84
N SER A 677 4.46 25.84 3.01
CA SER A 677 3.10 26.22 3.42
C SER A 677 2.16 25.03 3.35
N PHE A 678 1.38 24.84 4.41
CA PHE A 678 0.43 23.74 4.53
C PHE A 678 -0.99 24.30 4.57
N THR A 679 -1.89 23.76 3.76
CA THR A 679 -3.31 24.14 3.76
C THR A 679 -4.18 22.90 3.89
N SER A 680 -5.21 22.98 4.73
CA SER A 680 -6.32 22.01 4.75
C SER A 680 -7.63 22.78 4.60
N ALA A 681 -8.65 22.11 4.08
CA ALA A 681 -10.00 22.67 4.07
C ALA A 681 -10.55 22.70 5.50
N SER A 682 -11.22 23.79 5.88
CA SER A 682 -11.63 24.09 7.27
C SER A 682 -12.52 23.02 7.94
N ASN A 683 -13.20 22.17 7.16
CA ASN A 683 -14.13 21.14 7.65
C ASN A 683 -13.60 19.71 7.49
N TYR A 684 -12.33 19.53 7.13
CA TYR A 684 -11.73 18.23 6.87
C TYR A 684 -10.48 18.02 7.71
N SER A 685 -10.17 16.76 7.99
CA SER A 685 -8.90 16.39 8.61
C SER A 685 -7.71 16.79 7.73
N GLY A 686 -6.52 16.92 8.33
CA GLY A 686 -5.27 17.20 7.62
C GLY A 686 -4.79 16.06 6.71
N GLY A 687 -5.37 14.87 6.90
CA GLY A 687 -5.17 13.71 6.04
C GLY A 687 -4.30 12.66 6.71
N LYS A 688 -3.23 12.25 6.02
CA LYS A 688 -2.32 11.20 6.47
C LYS A 688 -0.88 11.53 6.09
N VAL A 689 0.03 11.43 7.04
CA VAL A 689 1.49 11.42 6.82
C VAL A 689 1.96 9.99 7.01
N TYR A 690 2.79 9.48 6.12
CA TYR A 690 3.26 8.10 6.19
C TYR A 690 4.68 7.99 5.69
N LYS A 691 5.36 6.90 6.05
CA LYS A 691 6.68 6.58 5.56
C LYS A 691 6.77 5.17 4.99
N MET A 692 7.62 5.00 3.98
CA MET A 692 7.83 3.72 3.29
C MET A 692 9.30 3.42 3.03
N CYS A 693 9.62 2.14 2.93
CA CYS A 693 10.93 1.71 2.47
C CYS A 693 11.04 1.80 0.93
N PRO A 694 12.25 1.59 0.35
CA PRO A 694 12.47 1.66 -1.09
C PRO A 694 11.71 0.61 -1.92
N HIS A 695 11.25 -0.46 -1.26
CA HIS A 695 10.40 -1.50 -1.85
C HIS A 695 8.89 -1.17 -1.72
N GLN A 696 8.54 0.07 -1.36
CA GLN A 696 7.17 0.60 -1.26
C GLN A 696 6.30 -0.03 -0.16
N VAL A 697 6.92 -0.73 0.79
CA VAL A 697 6.24 -1.21 1.99
C VAL A 697 6.17 -0.05 2.98
N LEU A 698 4.94 0.30 3.42
CA LEU A 698 4.74 1.30 4.45
C LEU A 698 5.26 0.80 5.78
N THR A 699 6.09 1.60 6.45
CA THR A 699 6.66 1.27 7.76
C THR A 699 5.91 1.95 8.90
N ALA A 700 5.29 3.11 8.64
CA ALA A 700 4.42 3.78 9.60
C ALA A 700 3.44 4.75 8.93
N SER A 701 2.28 4.97 9.56
CA SER A 701 1.20 5.84 9.08
C SER A 701 0.60 6.65 10.24
N LYS A 702 0.66 7.97 10.18
CA LYS A 702 0.03 8.90 11.12
C LYS A 702 -1.12 9.63 10.45
N TYR A 703 -2.30 9.57 11.06
CA TYR A 703 -3.49 10.27 10.60
C TYR A 703 -3.55 11.62 11.30
N THR A 704 -3.65 12.70 10.52
CA THR A 704 -3.60 14.07 11.02
C THR A 704 -4.99 14.68 11.02
N VAL A 705 -5.41 15.23 12.17
CA VAL A 705 -6.65 16.00 12.28
C VAL A 705 -6.40 17.43 11.84
N ARG A 706 -5.23 17.98 12.18
CA ARG A 706 -4.79 19.33 11.78
C ARG A 706 -3.94 19.26 10.52
N PRO A 707 -3.76 20.36 9.76
CA PRO A 707 -2.86 20.39 8.62
C PRO A 707 -1.51 19.74 8.92
N GLU A 708 -0.95 19.09 7.91
CA GLU A 708 0.42 18.57 7.95
C GLU A 708 1.41 19.64 8.41
N SER A 709 2.42 19.23 9.18
CA SER A 709 3.59 20.03 9.45
C SER A 709 4.83 19.16 9.67
N ALA A 710 6.01 19.77 9.74
CA ALA A 710 7.27 19.06 10.03
C ALA A 710 7.20 18.24 11.33
N ARG A 711 6.36 18.67 12.28
CA ARG A 711 6.09 17.99 13.54
C ARG A 711 5.54 16.58 13.34
N ASP A 712 4.71 16.35 12.32
CA ASP A 712 4.12 15.02 12.07
C ASP A 712 5.16 14.00 11.62
N HIS A 713 6.12 14.42 10.79
CA HIS A 713 7.23 13.56 10.39
C HIS A 713 8.14 13.25 11.57
N VAL A 714 8.46 14.24 12.41
CA VAL A 714 9.27 14.02 13.62
C VAL A 714 8.56 13.11 14.62
N ASP A 715 7.24 13.25 14.79
CA ASP A 715 6.43 12.33 15.61
C ASP A 715 6.50 10.89 15.10
N LEU A 716 6.33 10.69 13.79
CA LEU A 716 6.44 9.36 13.16
C LEU A 716 7.81 8.73 13.37
N LEU A 717 8.85 9.54 13.15
CA LEU A 717 10.24 9.15 13.30
C LEU A 717 10.57 8.72 14.74
N LYS A 718 10.13 9.51 15.73
CA LYS A 718 10.33 9.22 17.15
C LYS A 718 9.51 8.02 17.65
N SER A 719 8.37 7.76 17.02
CA SER A 719 7.49 6.63 17.34
C SER A 719 7.98 5.29 16.76
N CYS A 720 9.03 5.28 15.96
CA CYS A 720 9.61 4.06 15.38
C CYS A 720 10.86 3.62 16.15
N LYS A 721 11.06 2.29 16.22
CA LYS A 721 12.19 1.67 16.92
C LYS A 721 13.54 2.11 16.36
N TYR A 722 13.64 2.21 15.04
CA TYR A 722 14.86 2.64 14.36
C TYR A 722 14.60 3.92 13.57
N TRP A 723 15.48 4.89 13.78
CA TRP A 723 15.53 6.08 12.95
C TRP A 723 16.36 5.77 11.70
N PRO A 724 15.84 5.96 10.47
CA PRO A 724 16.56 5.55 9.26
C PRO A 724 17.78 6.47 9.04
N PRO A 725 18.94 5.93 8.63
CA PRO A 725 20.11 6.70 8.23
C PRO A 725 19.79 7.83 7.24
N VAL A 726 18.85 7.58 6.33
CA VAL A 726 18.33 8.59 5.41
C VAL A 726 16.80 8.63 5.48
N TYR A 727 16.27 9.81 5.77
CA TYR A 727 14.84 10.10 5.68
C TYR A 727 14.59 11.09 4.54
N LEU A 728 13.84 10.67 3.53
CA LEU A 728 13.51 11.50 2.38
C LEU A 728 12.14 12.12 2.51
N THR A 729 12.03 13.43 2.29
CA THR A 729 10.76 14.16 2.30
C THR A 729 10.90 15.43 1.47
N ASP A 730 9.79 15.93 0.92
CA ASP A 730 9.75 17.20 0.20
C ASP A 730 9.92 18.42 1.13
N ILE A 731 9.71 18.26 2.43
CA ILE A 731 9.90 19.33 3.43
C ILE A 731 11.14 19.12 4.32
N ALA A 732 12.20 18.53 3.75
CA ALA A 732 13.41 18.11 4.46
C ALA A 732 14.01 19.17 5.39
N CYS A 733 14.18 20.41 4.89
CA CYS A 733 14.72 21.51 5.68
C CYS A 733 13.84 21.84 6.90
N SER A 734 12.51 21.73 6.77
CA SER A 734 11.59 22.01 7.87
C SER A 734 11.60 20.90 8.91
N VAL A 735 11.72 19.65 8.49
CA VAL A 735 11.81 18.49 9.39
C VAL A 735 13.13 18.51 10.15
N ALA A 736 14.25 18.79 9.49
CA ALA A 736 15.55 18.93 10.15
C ALA A 736 15.54 20.06 11.19
N GLN A 737 15.12 21.27 10.79
CA GLN A 737 14.97 22.41 11.69
C GLN A 737 14.08 22.07 12.89
N HIS A 738 12.91 21.48 12.65
CA HIS A 738 11.97 21.16 13.73
C HIS A 738 12.53 20.09 14.68
N ALA A 739 13.23 19.08 14.15
CA ALA A 739 13.90 18.07 14.96
C ALA A 739 14.98 18.68 15.86
N GLU A 740 15.78 19.62 15.35
CA GLU A 740 16.81 20.30 16.16
C GLU A 740 16.22 21.19 17.25
N CYS A 741 15.16 21.94 16.95
CA CYS A 741 14.50 22.77 17.94
C CYS A 741 13.84 21.94 19.04
N ARG A 742 13.24 20.79 18.70
CA ARG A 742 12.52 19.94 19.65
C ARG A 742 13.42 18.98 20.42
N PHE A 743 14.47 18.45 19.78
CA PHE A 743 15.36 17.44 20.36
C PHE A 743 16.85 17.79 20.19
N PRO A 744 17.30 18.95 20.68
CA PRO A 744 18.67 19.44 20.44
C PRO A 744 19.77 18.50 20.94
N ALA A 745 19.52 17.76 22.02
CA ALA A 745 20.46 16.76 22.53
C ALA A 745 20.60 15.59 21.55
N LEU A 746 19.50 15.04 21.03
CA LEU A 746 19.51 13.93 20.09
C LEU A 746 20.17 14.32 18.77
N THR A 747 19.77 15.46 18.20
CA THR A 747 20.27 15.94 16.91
C THR A 747 21.76 16.23 16.93
N ARG A 748 22.28 16.74 18.06
CA ARG A 748 23.74 16.91 18.26
C ARG A 748 24.50 15.58 18.17
N HIS A 749 23.92 14.47 18.62
CA HIS A 749 24.55 13.15 18.52
C HIS A 749 24.43 12.54 17.12
N VAL A 750 23.34 12.78 16.40
CA VAL A 750 23.06 12.09 15.12
C VAL A 750 23.50 12.86 13.88
N TRP A 751 23.69 14.17 13.96
CA TRP A 751 24.21 14.96 12.83
C TRP A 751 25.03 16.19 13.23
N GLY A 752 25.26 16.43 14.53
CA GLY A 752 26.08 17.55 15.00
C GLY A 752 25.59 18.90 14.46
N ASN A 753 26.47 19.61 13.75
CA ASN A 753 26.17 20.91 13.13
C ASN A 753 25.68 20.79 11.68
N LYS A 754 25.52 19.58 11.14
CA LYS A 754 25.15 19.36 9.73
C LYS A 754 23.68 19.57 9.44
N GLN A 755 22.84 19.76 10.46
CA GLN A 755 21.40 19.98 10.32
C GLN A 755 20.71 18.93 9.43
N GLY A 756 21.06 17.65 9.60
CA GLY A 756 20.55 16.56 8.78
C GLY A 756 21.04 16.54 7.32
N CYS A 757 22.03 17.34 6.95
CA CYS A 757 22.69 17.33 5.64
C CYS A 757 23.99 16.48 5.68
N PHE A 758 24.68 16.38 4.54
CA PHE A 758 25.99 15.71 4.46
C PHE A 758 27.11 16.51 5.12
N GLU A 759 26.99 17.84 5.09
CA GLU A 759 27.90 18.82 5.67
C GLU A 759 27.12 19.98 6.28
N THR A 760 27.81 20.90 6.96
CA THR A 760 27.19 22.08 7.56
C THR A 760 26.65 23.03 6.50
N PRO A 761 25.33 23.32 6.47
CA PRO A 761 24.75 24.21 5.46
C PRO A 761 25.32 25.62 5.54
N SER A 762 25.78 26.14 4.39
CA SER A 762 26.14 27.55 4.22
C SER A 762 25.01 28.32 3.54
N LEU A 763 24.88 29.60 3.89
CA LEU A 763 24.00 30.54 3.18
C LEU A 763 24.65 31.10 1.90
N TYR A 764 25.96 30.91 1.73
CA TYR A 764 26.76 31.55 0.70
C TYR A 764 27.45 30.54 -0.21
N ASP A 765 27.94 29.44 0.35
CA ASP A 765 28.75 28.45 -0.38
C ASP A 765 27.88 27.35 -1.01
N ASP A 766 28.41 26.74 -2.08
CA ASP A 766 27.80 25.60 -2.76
C ASP A 766 28.11 24.27 -2.05
N PRO A 767 27.13 23.36 -1.93
CA PRO A 767 27.34 22.07 -1.28
C PRO A 767 28.27 21.16 -2.10
N GLN A 768 29.09 20.39 -1.38
CA GLN A 768 30.03 19.45 -1.97
C GLN A 768 29.48 18.01 -2.01
N PRO A 769 29.69 17.27 -3.11
CA PRO A 769 29.34 15.85 -3.16
C PRO A 769 30.07 15.03 -2.09
N THR A 770 29.35 14.16 -1.39
CA THR A 770 29.88 13.30 -0.33
C THR A 770 29.54 11.84 -0.64
N SER A 771 30.57 10.99 -0.70
CA SER A 771 30.38 9.54 -0.83
C SER A 771 30.03 8.90 0.52
N CYS A 772 29.02 8.04 0.52
CA CYS A 772 28.59 7.26 1.69
C CYS A 772 28.34 5.80 1.29
N PRO A 773 29.39 4.96 1.17
CA PRO A 773 29.30 3.58 0.71
C PRO A 773 28.31 2.71 1.51
N GLU A 774 28.16 2.97 2.81
CA GLU A 774 27.26 2.24 3.69
C GLU A 774 25.78 2.41 3.32
N LEU A 775 25.44 3.51 2.65
CA LEU A 775 24.09 3.85 2.20
C LEU A 775 23.73 3.23 0.86
N GLN A 776 24.66 2.55 0.19
CA GLN A 776 24.40 1.94 -1.11
C GLN A 776 23.23 0.93 -1.04
N MET A 777 22.40 0.94 -2.10
CA MET A 777 21.32 -0.03 -2.30
C MET A 777 21.84 -1.46 -2.15
N PRO A 778 21.23 -2.32 -1.31
CA PRO A 778 21.63 -3.72 -1.19
C PRO A 778 21.69 -4.43 -2.55
N GLU A 779 20.82 -4.07 -3.48
CA GLU A 779 20.79 -4.61 -4.85
C GLU A 779 22.07 -4.32 -5.64
N LEU A 780 22.86 -3.32 -5.23
CA LEU A 780 24.09 -2.86 -5.88
C LEU A 780 25.34 -3.28 -5.12
N GLN A 781 25.21 -3.76 -3.89
CA GLN A 781 26.34 -4.18 -3.08
C GLN A 781 27.01 -5.44 -3.69
N SER A 782 28.33 -5.51 -3.53
CA SER A 782 29.17 -6.65 -3.92
C SER A 782 29.39 -7.63 -2.76
N ALA A 783 29.21 -7.18 -1.52
CA ALA A 783 29.38 -7.99 -0.32
C ALA A 783 28.11 -7.97 0.56
N PRO A 784 27.86 -9.04 1.34
CA PRO A 784 26.79 -9.07 2.35
C PRO A 784 26.98 -7.94 3.37
N THR A 785 25.89 -7.28 3.76
CA THR A 785 25.94 -6.38 4.91
C THR A 785 25.89 -7.18 6.21
N ILE A 786 26.97 -7.14 6.99
CA ILE A 786 27.02 -7.72 8.34
C ILE A 786 26.12 -6.87 9.25
N LEU A 787 25.17 -7.52 9.91
CA LEU A 787 24.33 -6.87 10.91
C LEU A 787 25.11 -6.72 12.21
N LEU A 788 24.99 -5.55 12.83
CA LEU A 788 25.57 -5.28 14.14
C LEU A 788 24.51 -5.35 15.23
N ASP A 789 24.81 -6.14 16.26
CA ASP A 789 24.14 -6.07 17.55
C ASP A 789 24.85 -5.02 18.40
N SER A 790 24.34 -3.79 18.34
CA SER A 790 24.78 -2.70 19.19
C SER A 790 23.79 -2.52 20.35
N GLU A 791 24.31 -2.34 21.57
CA GLU A 791 23.50 -1.91 22.71
C GLU A 791 23.09 -0.44 22.62
N ASP A 792 23.85 0.39 21.88
CA ASP A 792 23.49 1.79 21.63
C ASP A 792 22.32 1.87 20.62
N PRO A 793 21.14 2.38 21.03
CA PRO A 793 19.96 2.46 20.17
C PRO A 793 20.10 3.49 19.02
N LEU A 794 21.10 4.37 19.07
CA LEU A 794 21.40 5.33 18.01
C LEU A 794 22.22 4.71 16.87
N ILE A 795 22.89 3.58 17.10
CA ILE A 795 23.63 2.89 16.04
C ILE A 795 22.64 2.10 15.19
N HIS A 796 22.63 2.39 13.89
CA HIS A 796 21.77 1.68 12.96
C HIS A 796 22.35 0.28 12.64
N PRO A 797 21.56 -0.81 12.78
CA PRO A 797 22.08 -2.19 12.73
C PRO A 797 22.66 -2.59 11.37
N THR A 798 22.22 -1.94 10.30
CA THR A 798 22.62 -2.27 8.92
C THR A 798 23.72 -1.36 8.39
N THR A 799 23.99 -0.20 9.00
CA THR A 799 25.00 0.77 8.49
C THR A 799 26.12 1.03 9.48
N ALA A 800 26.04 0.49 10.70
CA ALA A 800 27.01 0.73 11.77
C ALA A 800 27.16 2.20 12.19
N SER A 801 26.26 3.07 11.73
CA SER A 801 26.43 4.52 11.83
C SER A 801 25.38 5.16 12.73
N LYS A 802 25.82 6.16 13.50
CA LYS A 802 24.95 7.08 14.25
C LYS A 802 24.44 8.24 13.40
N GLU A 803 25.06 8.47 12.24
CA GLU A 803 24.72 9.60 11.37
C GLU A 803 23.29 9.44 10.83
N ARG A 804 22.52 10.53 10.84
CA ARG A 804 21.17 10.62 10.28
C ARG A 804 21.11 11.79 9.33
N ARG A 805 20.41 11.61 8.20
CA ARG A 805 20.27 12.63 7.16
C ARG A 805 18.80 12.77 6.78
N ILE A 806 18.35 14.00 6.64
CA ILE A 806 17.00 14.35 6.18
C ILE A 806 17.16 15.06 4.85
N LEU A 807 16.81 14.40 3.75
CA LEU A 807 17.13 14.86 2.40
C LEU A 807 15.86 15.02 1.55
N THR A 808 15.96 15.75 0.45
CA THR A 808 14.90 15.92 -0.54
C THR A 808 15.33 15.38 -1.90
N ALA A 809 14.41 14.68 -2.57
CA ALA A 809 14.58 14.22 -3.93
C ALA A 809 14.15 15.26 -4.98
N ARG A 810 13.41 16.29 -4.55
CA ARG A 810 12.73 17.25 -5.44
C ARG A 810 13.44 18.59 -5.52
N TYR A 811 14.71 18.72 -5.16
CA TYR A 811 15.44 19.98 -5.31
C TYR A 811 15.47 20.40 -6.81
N HIS A 812 15.17 21.66 -7.13
CA HIS A 812 15.04 22.25 -8.48
C HIS A 812 13.83 21.86 -9.37
N GLU A 813 12.80 21.17 -8.86
CA GLU A 813 11.55 21.00 -9.65
C GLU A 813 10.78 22.33 -9.80
N LYS A 814 10.23 22.61 -11.01
CA LYS A 814 9.45 23.83 -11.29
C LYS A 814 8.23 23.90 -10.35
N GLY A 815 8.12 24.99 -9.58
CA GLY A 815 7.00 25.24 -8.65
C GLY A 815 7.29 24.93 -7.17
N ASN A 816 8.53 24.60 -6.82
CA ASN A 816 8.92 24.35 -5.43
C ASN A 816 9.01 25.62 -4.58
N THR A 817 8.75 25.45 -3.29
CA THR A 817 8.81 26.51 -2.27
C THR A 817 10.19 26.65 -1.61
N HIS A 818 11.19 25.86 -2.02
CA HIS A 818 12.57 26.00 -1.56
C HIS A 818 13.19 27.30 -2.08
N GLN A 819 13.31 28.30 -1.19
CA GLN A 819 13.79 29.65 -1.55
C GLN A 819 15.19 29.97 -0.99
N LEU A 820 15.70 29.19 -0.04
CA LEU A 820 16.98 29.45 0.63
C LEU A 820 18.12 28.64 0.02
N LYS A 821 19.33 29.25 -0.06
CA LYS A 821 20.56 28.56 -0.49
C LYS A 821 20.90 27.37 0.41
N SER A 822 20.64 27.46 1.71
CA SER A 822 20.86 26.32 2.61
C SER A 822 19.99 25.09 2.29
N CYS A 823 18.90 25.22 1.52
CA CYS A 823 18.10 24.09 1.09
C CYS A 823 18.84 23.17 0.09
N GLU A 824 19.86 23.65 -0.64
CA GLU A 824 20.61 22.84 -1.61
C GLU A 824 21.33 21.66 -0.92
N TYR A 825 21.77 21.87 0.32
CA TYR A 825 22.49 20.90 1.14
C TYR A 825 21.66 19.66 1.50
N HIS A 826 20.33 19.77 1.42
CA HIS A 826 19.43 18.64 1.60
C HIS A 826 19.26 17.79 0.33
N SER A 827 19.89 18.12 -0.80
CA SER A 827 19.72 17.37 -2.03
C SER A 827 20.26 15.94 -1.91
N ILE A 828 19.42 14.95 -2.24
CA ILE A 828 19.84 13.54 -2.32
C ILE A 828 20.94 13.32 -3.37
N GLU A 829 21.05 14.21 -4.37
CA GLU A 829 22.02 14.08 -5.47
C GLU A 829 23.46 14.35 -5.03
N LEU A 830 23.66 14.92 -3.84
CA LEU A 830 24.99 15.14 -3.25
C LEU A 830 25.68 13.82 -2.89
N CYS A 831 24.98 12.69 -2.86
CA CYS A 831 25.56 11.38 -2.57
C CYS A 831 25.33 10.41 -3.73
N PRO A 832 26.39 9.99 -4.44
CA PRO A 832 26.30 9.07 -5.57
C PRO A 832 25.58 7.76 -5.24
N GLU A 833 25.79 7.22 -4.03
CA GLU A 833 25.19 5.96 -3.57
C GLU A 833 23.68 6.06 -3.35
N LEU A 834 23.15 7.27 -3.17
CA LEU A 834 21.72 7.53 -2.98
C LEU A 834 20.97 7.82 -4.29
N VAL A 835 21.67 8.17 -5.37
CA VAL A 835 21.07 8.42 -6.69
C VAL A 835 20.18 7.25 -7.16
N PRO A 836 20.57 5.97 -7.00
CA PRO A 836 19.70 4.83 -7.35
C PRO A 836 18.39 4.76 -6.55
N TYR A 837 18.33 5.33 -5.34
CA TYR A 837 17.10 5.39 -4.57
C TYR A 837 16.16 6.47 -5.10
N LYS A 838 16.65 7.68 -5.44
CA LYS A 838 15.84 8.73 -6.11
C LYS A 838 15.02 8.17 -7.28
N ASN A 839 15.63 7.20 -7.95
CA ASN A 839 15.14 6.49 -9.13
C ASN A 839 14.09 5.39 -8.84
N CYS A 840 13.98 4.88 -7.61
CA CYS A 840 13.05 3.81 -7.21
C CYS A 840 11.79 4.32 -6.49
N LEU A 841 11.84 5.53 -5.93
CA LEU A 841 10.93 5.98 -4.86
C LEU A 841 9.63 6.65 -5.31
N VAL A 842 9.41 6.87 -6.61
CA VAL A 842 8.29 7.71 -7.06
C VAL A 842 7.31 6.95 -7.92
N GLN A 843 6.93 5.79 -7.38
CA GLN A 843 5.57 5.33 -7.61
C GLN A 843 4.68 5.99 -6.55
N SER A 844 4.16 7.18 -6.85
CA SER A 844 2.99 7.67 -6.10
C SER A 844 1.97 6.54 -6.14
N ARG A 845 1.62 6.01 -4.95
CA ARG A 845 0.70 4.88 -4.72
C ARG A 845 -0.66 5.09 -5.42
N HIS A 846 -0.94 6.30 -5.91
CA HIS A 846 -2.16 6.69 -6.57
C HIS A 846 -1.89 7.27 -7.98
N GLY A 847 -2.40 6.60 -9.01
CA GLY A 847 -2.36 7.05 -10.41
C GLY A 847 -3.18 8.32 -10.64
N ASN A 848 -2.71 9.21 -11.53
CA ASN A 848 -3.15 10.61 -11.66
C ASN A 848 -4.61 10.86 -12.12
N ARG A 849 -5.39 9.85 -12.54
CA ARG A 849 -6.73 10.07 -13.12
C ARG A 849 -7.93 9.65 -12.26
N ALA A 850 -7.72 8.93 -11.14
CA ALA A 850 -8.79 8.45 -10.25
C ALA A 850 -8.93 9.27 -8.94
N LYS A 851 -8.23 10.41 -8.84
CA LYS A 851 -7.85 11.02 -7.56
C LYS A 851 -8.90 11.95 -6.92
N ASP A 852 -9.87 12.46 -7.66
CA ASP A 852 -10.89 13.38 -7.11
C ASP A 852 -12.15 12.62 -6.65
N ALA A 853 -12.52 11.54 -7.35
CA ALA A 853 -13.58 10.64 -6.91
C ALA A 853 -13.22 10.01 -5.54
N LYS A 854 -12.01 9.44 -5.42
CA LYS A 854 -11.53 8.78 -4.18
C LYS A 854 -11.58 9.71 -2.95
N ARG A 855 -11.34 11.02 -3.11
CA ARG A 855 -11.39 12.02 -2.03
C ARG A 855 -12.81 12.21 -1.47
N LYS A 856 -13.80 12.40 -2.34
CA LYS A 856 -15.21 12.57 -1.91
C LYS A 856 -15.74 11.33 -1.21
N THR A 857 -15.25 10.16 -1.61
CA THR A 857 -15.72 8.88 -1.11
C THR A 857 -15.13 8.59 0.28
N ILE A 858 -13.81 8.75 0.53
CA ILE A 858 -13.23 8.51 1.88
C ILE A 858 -13.80 9.48 2.94
N ALA A 859 -14.11 10.70 2.53
CA ALA A 859 -14.68 11.72 3.41
C ALA A 859 -16.05 11.35 4.01
N SER A 860 -16.77 10.37 3.44
CA SER A 860 -18.07 9.91 3.95
C SER A 860 -17.97 8.85 5.06
N LEU A 861 -16.75 8.37 5.38
CA LEU A 861 -16.55 7.45 6.50
C LEU A 861 -16.69 8.17 7.84
N ASN A 862 -17.33 7.50 8.80
CA ASN A 862 -17.39 7.97 10.19
C ASN A 862 -16.01 7.82 10.88
N PHE A 863 -15.85 8.48 12.03
CA PHE A 863 -14.60 8.56 12.80
C PHE A 863 -13.79 7.27 12.84
N HIS A 864 -14.31 6.23 13.49
CA HIS A 864 -13.58 4.97 13.69
C HIS A 864 -13.34 4.22 12.37
N HIS A 865 -14.31 4.23 11.45
CA HIS A 865 -14.16 3.58 10.14
C HIS A 865 -13.08 4.23 9.27
N TYR A 866 -12.84 5.54 9.39
CA TYR A 866 -11.76 6.21 8.67
C TYR A 866 -10.38 5.66 9.04
N PHE A 867 -10.06 5.57 10.34
CA PHE A 867 -8.78 5.01 10.79
C PHE A 867 -8.67 3.52 10.49
N LEU A 868 -9.74 2.75 10.74
CA LEU A 868 -9.77 1.31 10.46
C LEU A 868 -9.58 1.02 8.97
N TYR A 869 -10.21 1.82 8.09
CA TYR A 869 -10.04 1.73 6.64
C TYR A 869 -8.58 1.97 6.24
N GLY A 870 -7.98 3.05 6.72
CA GLY A 870 -6.61 3.39 6.38
C GLY A 870 -5.61 2.32 6.83
N ARG A 871 -5.75 1.82 8.07
CA ARG A 871 -4.94 0.71 8.60
C ARG A 871 -5.10 -0.55 7.76
N LEU A 872 -6.33 -0.87 7.35
CA LEU A 872 -6.63 -2.05 6.55
C LEU A 872 -6.05 -1.98 5.14
N MET A 873 -6.14 -0.81 4.49
CA MET A 873 -5.55 -0.59 3.16
C MET A 873 -4.02 -0.66 3.17
N ASP A 874 -3.39 -0.16 4.24
CA ASP A 874 -1.95 -0.29 4.46
C ASP A 874 -1.55 -1.75 4.61
N TYR A 875 -2.28 -2.51 5.44
CA TYR A 875 -2.09 -3.95 5.62
C TYR A 875 -2.15 -4.70 4.29
N PHE A 876 -3.24 -4.56 3.53
CA PHE A 876 -3.41 -5.32 2.28
C PHE A 876 -2.32 -5.01 1.25
N SER A 877 -1.98 -3.73 1.11
CA SER A 877 -0.96 -3.30 0.17
C SER A 877 0.42 -3.82 0.56
N ASN A 878 0.78 -3.74 1.85
CA ASN A 878 2.06 -4.23 2.35
C ASN A 878 2.15 -5.76 2.27
N LEU A 879 1.08 -6.48 2.65
CA LEU A 879 1.04 -7.93 2.57
C LEU A 879 1.21 -8.43 1.13
N ALA A 880 0.59 -7.77 0.15
CA ALA A 880 0.76 -8.12 -1.26
C ALA A 880 2.22 -8.01 -1.71
N ILE A 881 2.92 -6.94 -1.30
CA ILE A 881 4.34 -6.74 -1.61
C ILE A 881 5.20 -7.80 -0.91
N ALA A 882 4.98 -8.03 0.39
CA ALA A 882 5.74 -9.01 1.17
C ALA A 882 5.54 -10.45 0.64
N LYS A 883 4.31 -10.85 0.29
CA LYS A 883 4.00 -12.14 -0.35
C LYS A 883 4.69 -12.26 -1.71
N GLN A 884 4.66 -11.20 -2.53
CA GLN A 884 5.38 -11.19 -3.81
C GLN A 884 6.90 -11.34 -3.62
N GLN A 885 7.49 -10.68 -2.63
CA GLN A 885 8.91 -10.84 -2.29
C GLN A 885 9.21 -12.29 -1.91
N LEU A 886 8.40 -12.88 -1.02
CA LEU A 886 8.55 -14.27 -0.59
C LEU A 886 8.45 -15.26 -1.76
N GLU A 887 7.47 -15.10 -2.65
CA GLU A 887 7.29 -15.92 -3.85
C GLU A 887 8.45 -15.82 -4.86
N LEU A 888 9.17 -14.70 -4.88
CA LEU A 888 10.33 -14.51 -5.75
C LEU A 888 11.57 -15.16 -5.18
N ILE A 889 11.75 -15.08 -3.86
CA ILE A 889 12.86 -15.69 -3.14
C ILE A 889 12.71 -17.21 -3.07
N SER A 890 11.49 -17.73 -2.90
CA SER A 890 11.24 -19.17 -2.88
C SER A 890 11.64 -19.87 -4.18
N LYS A 891 11.62 -19.17 -5.31
CA LYS A 891 12.09 -19.69 -6.61
C LYS A 891 13.61 -19.87 -6.69
N GLN A 892 14.37 -19.30 -5.75
CA GLN A 892 15.81 -19.47 -5.65
C GLN A 892 16.22 -20.55 -4.65
N CYS A 893 15.29 -21.02 -3.81
CA CYS A 893 15.58 -22.01 -2.80
C CYS A 893 15.88 -23.35 -3.46
N HIS A 894 17.03 -23.92 -3.14
CA HIS A 894 17.42 -25.27 -3.56
C HIS A 894 16.84 -26.32 -2.62
N GLU A 895 16.90 -27.59 -3.04
CA GLU A 895 16.50 -28.72 -2.19
C GLU A 895 17.33 -28.73 -0.89
N GLY A 896 16.65 -28.80 0.26
CA GLY A 896 17.29 -28.68 1.57
C GLY A 896 17.49 -27.24 2.08
N GLN A 897 16.88 -26.25 1.44
CA GLN A 897 16.80 -24.87 1.96
C GLN A 897 15.36 -24.47 2.30
N THR A 898 15.23 -23.55 3.23
CA THR A 898 13.95 -22.91 3.58
C THR A 898 14.14 -21.41 3.80
N ILE A 899 13.05 -20.66 3.86
CA ILE A 899 13.06 -19.22 4.12
C ILE A 899 12.53 -18.96 5.51
N VAL A 900 13.27 -18.16 6.28
CA VAL A 900 12.86 -17.68 7.62
C VAL A 900 12.96 -16.17 7.69
N ARG A 901 12.30 -15.55 8.67
CA ARG A 901 12.56 -14.16 9.04
C ARG A 901 13.67 -14.12 10.10
N ASP A 902 14.69 -13.30 9.89
CA ASP A 902 15.73 -13.05 10.91
C ASP A 902 15.20 -12.17 12.06
N LYS A 903 16.06 -11.88 13.05
CA LYS A 903 15.73 -11.00 14.18
C LYS A 903 15.29 -9.57 13.79
N TYR A 904 15.61 -9.13 12.57
CA TYR A 904 15.15 -7.85 12.02
C TYR A 904 13.99 -8.02 11.04
N GLN A 905 13.34 -9.18 11.02
CA GLN A 905 12.21 -9.51 10.15
C GLN A 905 12.55 -9.54 8.65
N ARG A 906 13.81 -9.76 8.25
CA ARG A 906 14.19 -9.91 6.83
C ARG A 906 14.12 -11.37 6.41
N PHE A 907 13.78 -11.63 5.15
CA PHE A 907 13.80 -12.96 4.56
C PHE A 907 15.24 -13.42 4.35
N VAL A 908 15.57 -14.56 4.93
CA VAL A 908 16.88 -15.21 4.83
C VAL A 908 16.68 -16.66 4.40
N ILE A 909 17.45 -17.08 3.41
CA ILE A 909 17.53 -18.47 2.97
C ILE A 909 18.49 -19.19 3.90
N VAL A 910 17.98 -20.23 4.58
CA VAL A 910 18.73 -21.02 5.55
C VAL A 910 18.67 -22.50 5.21
N CYS A 911 19.64 -23.26 5.72
CA CYS A 911 19.63 -24.71 5.68
C CYS A 911 18.38 -25.26 6.40
N SER A 912 17.63 -26.15 5.76
CA SER A 912 16.39 -26.70 6.33
C SER A 912 16.61 -27.64 7.52
N LYS A 913 17.87 -28.03 7.80
CA LYS A 913 18.23 -28.89 8.93
C LYS A 913 18.66 -28.10 10.18
N CYS A 914 19.58 -27.14 10.01
CA CYS A 914 20.16 -26.41 11.15
C CYS A 914 19.66 -24.97 11.27
N PHE A 915 18.88 -24.47 10.32
CA PHE A 915 18.37 -23.10 10.27
C PHE A 915 19.45 -21.98 10.25
N TYR A 916 20.71 -22.34 9.94
CA TYR A 916 21.78 -21.37 9.68
C TYR A 916 21.96 -21.12 8.17
N GLY A 917 22.35 -19.89 7.81
CA GLY A 917 22.61 -19.46 6.42
C GLY A 917 23.93 -19.96 5.85
N GLY A 918 24.17 -19.69 4.57
CA GLY A 918 25.45 -19.90 3.89
C GLY A 918 25.75 -21.33 3.38
N HIS A 919 24.87 -22.31 3.56
CA HIS A 919 25.08 -23.69 3.08
C HIS A 919 23.77 -24.45 2.79
N LEU A 920 23.87 -25.58 2.07
CA LEU A 920 22.75 -26.49 1.76
C LEU A 920 22.62 -27.58 2.83
N ALA A 921 21.43 -28.18 3.01
CA ALA A 921 21.24 -29.26 3.99
C ALA A 921 22.15 -30.48 3.79
N LYS A 922 22.66 -30.72 2.58
CA LYS A 922 23.65 -31.78 2.32
C LYS A 922 25.06 -31.42 2.82
N ASP A 923 25.42 -30.14 2.80
CA ASP A 923 26.71 -29.59 3.21
C ASP A 923 26.64 -29.02 4.65
N CYS A 924 25.63 -29.46 5.41
CA CYS A 924 25.40 -28.98 6.77
C CYS A 924 26.55 -29.43 7.67
N PRO A 925 27.24 -28.52 8.38
CA PRO A 925 28.31 -28.90 9.31
C PRO A 925 27.78 -29.81 10.44
N TYR A 926 26.49 -29.73 10.73
CA TYR A 926 25.79 -30.59 11.69
C TYR A 926 25.36 -31.96 11.12
N ASN A 927 25.71 -32.32 9.88
CA ASN A 927 25.47 -33.67 9.33
C ASN A 927 26.52 -34.72 9.78
N THR A 928 27.58 -34.31 10.47
CA THR A 928 28.67 -35.20 10.91
C THR A 928 28.57 -35.63 12.38
N GLN A 929 27.39 -35.49 12.99
CA GLN A 929 27.08 -36.03 14.32
C GLN A 929 26.06 -37.16 14.25
#